data_AF-A0AA87ZUR1-F1
#
_entry.id   AF-A0AA87ZUR1-F1
#
_cell.length_a   1.000
_cell.length_b   1.000
_cell.length_c   1.000
_cell.angle_alpha   90.00
_cell.angle_beta   90.00
_cell.angle_gamma   90.00
#
_symmetry.space_group_name_H-M   'P 1'
#
loop_
_entity.id
_entity.type
_entity.pdbx_description
1 polymer ?
#
loop_
_entity_poly.entity_id
_entity_poly.type
_entity_poly.pdbx_seq_one_letter_code
_entity_poly.pdbx_strand_id
1 'polypeptide(L)'
;MEEFSGKRLLAQYVGVMKFELLEFYVLPPAEALDSSYAIVAYQAVKSQYIHHGPNPSQLKVDVKERDSALNEDIRSSDHKFLQAVRDHSNLPTAGTSKPEPCAPKQDGFLVKNYARADPSYLKTLGQAHSGWIFGAIAELVDNSRDAKATKLEISVETIYFKKIGKHIPLLSVIDDGHGMTHQDVVIMTSIGHKQPDDDEPERIGRFGVGFKCANTVFGGIGKSKNTGAMRLGKDALVLTQTANSRSIAFLSQSLNEGKDNLEIPIVSYRRQGQVMEVDTSVQSEALAKYNLKAIKEFSPFNKYLIGEKAGLFRERRGTQIYIWNLDEWGSNYSLEWQLGSIGGSSFQKGDIYIRSRRIRSRPSQTSQKVPLDYSLRSYLEVIFLVPRMKIYVQGSLVNSRPLAKFLHKTVVEKGNIMGKHVRLTLGRCQLEWERSNCGIFLYWHGRLIEAYKRVGGMIQSADMGRGVIGVIDVTDLMNDGKGGVLVLNNKQGFQDSESYARLETWLGRKADEYWDKNFDELRVTKKNFHYKPDHEWVQCAKCRKWRMLPPGFDTKSLSLEWFCYMAPFEGSCEIPEEKVQGGVITLSAKRSGYNDDSVSSEPEEDTDDSDPDVKVIYLPLEPPMAIFPTGYKAPRGFYTNGMGMENNIWGGGFYTK
;
A
#
# COMPACT_ATOMS: atom_id res chain seq x y z
N MET A 1 -10.74 -0.90 84.99
CA MET A 1 -11.70 -0.61 83.92
C MET A 1 -11.01 0.23 82.84
N GLU A 2 -10.17 -0.32 81.94
CA GLU A 2 -10.34 -1.47 81.02
C GLU A 2 -10.91 -1.06 79.65
N GLU A 3 -10.50 -1.63 78.52
CA GLU A 3 -9.23 -2.34 78.23
C GLU A 3 -8.95 -2.33 76.69
N PHE A 4 -8.02 -3.19 76.24
CA PHE A 4 -7.66 -3.43 74.84
C PHE A 4 -8.85 -3.78 73.90
N SER A 5 -8.72 -3.45 72.60
CA SER A 5 -8.58 -4.44 71.52
C SER A 5 -8.67 -3.83 70.10
N GLY A 6 -8.04 -4.47 69.11
CA GLY A 6 -8.79 -4.77 67.87
C GLY A 6 -8.55 -3.99 66.57
N LYS A 7 -7.39 -3.36 66.30
CA LYS A 7 -7.08 -2.94 64.92
C LYS A 7 -6.75 -4.16 64.03
N ARG A 8 -7.77 -4.73 63.36
CA ARG A 8 -7.59 -5.67 62.25
C ARG A 8 -6.86 -4.99 61.09
N LEU A 9 -5.65 -5.46 60.77
CA LEU A 9 -5.08 -5.28 59.44
C LEU A 9 -5.80 -6.24 58.48
N LEU A 10 -6.34 -5.71 57.39
CA LEU A 10 -6.95 -6.50 56.32
C LEU A 10 -5.85 -7.17 55.49
N ALA A 11 -6.02 -8.45 55.18
CA ALA A 11 -5.14 -9.15 54.25
C ALA A 11 -5.32 -8.59 52.83
N GLN A 12 -4.23 -8.13 52.21
CA GLN A 12 -4.24 -7.73 50.80
C GLN A 12 -4.23 -8.97 49.91
N TYR A 13 -5.11 -8.98 48.90
CA TYR A 13 -5.23 -10.09 47.95
C TYR A 13 -4.08 -10.06 46.93
N VAL A 14 -3.48 -11.21 46.67
CA VAL A 14 -2.45 -11.42 45.64
C VAL A 14 -3.03 -12.33 44.55
N GLY A 15 -2.92 -11.93 43.28
CA GLY A 15 -3.33 -12.78 42.16
C GLY A 15 -2.25 -13.80 41.83
N VAL A 16 -2.58 -15.08 41.75
CA VAL A 16 -1.61 -16.16 41.48
C VAL A 16 -1.94 -16.85 40.16
N MET A 17 -0.94 -17.02 39.29
CA MET A 17 -1.07 -17.70 37.99
C MET A 17 0.08 -18.68 37.80
N LYS A 18 -0.20 -19.91 37.32
CA LYS A 18 0.83 -20.91 37.01
C LYS A 18 0.95 -21.13 35.51
N PHE A 19 2.17 -21.21 35.01
CA PHE A 19 2.46 -21.58 33.63
C PHE A 19 3.72 -22.46 33.60
N GLU A 20 3.58 -23.69 33.13
CA GLU A 20 4.63 -24.72 33.13
C GLU A 20 5.33 -24.86 34.50
N LEU A 21 6.64 -24.64 34.57
CA LEU A 21 7.46 -24.73 35.79
C LEU A 21 7.51 -23.42 36.60
N LEU A 22 6.69 -22.42 36.26
CA LEU A 22 6.73 -21.07 36.82
C LEU A 22 5.40 -20.71 37.49
N GLU A 23 5.48 -20.20 38.72
CA GLU A 23 4.36 -19.64 39.48
C GLU A 23 4.56 -18.13 39.64
N PHE A 24 3.58 -17.35 39.20
CA PHE A 24 3.59 -15.89 39.12
C PHE A 24 2.64 -15.28 40.16
N TYR A 25 3.10 -14.22 40.82
CA TYR A 25 2.39 -13.51 41.88
C TYR A 25 2.23 -12.04 41.48
N VAL A 26 1.00 -11.63 41.18
CA VAL A 26 0.61 -10.26 40.85
C VAL A 26 0.29 -9.53 42.16
N LEU A 27 1.15 -8.58 42.52
CA LEU A 27 1.03 -7.80 43.76
C LEU A 27 0.15 -6.56 43.54
N PRO A 28 -0.62 -6.12 44.56
CA PRO A 28 -1.38 -4.88 44.48
C PRO A 28 -0.44 -3.66 44.38
N PRO A 29 -0.89 -2.55 43.76
CA PRO A 29 -0.12 -1.30 43.73
C PRO A 29 0.13 -0.77 45.14
N ALA A 30 1.30 -0.15 45.36
CA ALA A 30 1.58 0.57 46.59
C ALA A 30 0.75 1.87 46.64
N GLU A 31 0.13 2.16 47.80
CA GLU A 31 -0.78 3.29 48.03
C GLU A 31 -0.07 4.66 48.09
N ALA A 32 0.65 5.02 47.02
CA ALA A 32 1.29 6.33 46.84
C ALA A 32 1.62 6.71 45.37
N LEU A 33 1.38 5.83 44.38
CA LEU A 33 1.78 6.06 42.98
C LEU A 33 0.66 5.83 41.97
N ASP A 34 0.41 6.87 41.16
CA ASP A 34 -0.47 6.83 39.99
C ASP A 34 0.29 6.17 38.82
N SER A 35 0.32 4.83 38.81
CA SER A 35 1.20 4.04 37.93
C SER A 35 0.44 3.02 37.06
N SER A 36 0.54 3.16 35.74
CA SER A 36 -0.16 2.34 34.74
C SER A 36 0.48 0.95 34.50
N TYR A 37 0.97 0.28 35.54
CA TYR A 37 1.59 -1.05 35.46
C TYR A 37 1.43 -1.84 36.77
N ALA A 38 1.36 -3.17 36.66
CA ALA A 38 1.33 -4.08 37.80
C ALA A 38 2.72 -4.69 38.07
N ILE A 39 3.03 -4.97 39.34
CA ILE A 39 4.26 -5.65 39.74
C ILE A 39 4.00 -7.15 39.82
N VAL A 40 4.78 -7.94 39.08
CA VAL A 40 4.66 -9.41 39.04
C VAL A 40 5.99 -10.04 39.48
N ALA A 41 5.95 -10.80 40.57
CA ALA A 41 7.04 -11.68 40.99
C ALA A 41 6.83 -13.09 40.41
N TYR A 42 7.88 -13.90 40.31
CA TYR A 42 7.75 -15.29 39.87
C TYR A 42 8.73 -16.23 40.58
N GLN A 43 8.37 -17.51 40.65
CA GLN A 43 9.16 -18.58 41.25
C GLN A 43 9.23 -19.78 40.29
N ALA A 44 10.45 -20.26 40.03
CA ALA A 44 10.68 -21.48 39.24
C ALA A 44 10.75 -22.72 40.14
N VAL A 45 9.94 -23.73 39.84
CA VAL A 45 9.88 -24.99 40.60
C VAL A 45 10.87 -25.99 40.01
N LYS A 46 11.90 -26.36 40.78
CA LYS A 46 12.86 -27.41 40.37
C LYS A 46 12.24 -28.80 40.55
N SER A 47 12.20 -29.59 39.49
CA SER A 47 11.84 -31.01 39.54
C SER A 47 12.87 -31.82 40.34
N GLN A 48 12.44 -32.55 41.37
CA GLN A 48 13.27 -33.51 42.07
C GLN A 48 13.24 -34.87 41.36
N TYR A 49 14.37 -35.29 40.79
CA TYR A 49 14.57 -36.67 40.35
C TYR A 49 15.21 -37.48 41.48
N ILE A 50 14.54 -38.54 41.93
CA ILE A 50 15.08 -39.50 42.90
C ILE A 50 15.81 -40.60 42.14
N HIS A 51 17.09 -40.81 42.45
CA HIS A 51 17.86 -41.93 41.93
C HIS A 51 17.47 -43.23 42.65
N HIS A 52 17.15 -44.27 41.88
CA HIS A 52 17.33 -45.66 42.30
C HIS A 52 18.42 -46.34 41.48
N GLY A 53 19.25 -47.13 42.15
CA GLY A 53 20.39 -47.84 41.57
C GLY A 53 20.01 -49.07 40.75
N PRO A 54 20.98 -49.66 40.01
CA PRO A 54 20.71 -50.61 38.94
C PRO A 54 20.66 -52.08 39.40
N ASN A 55 20.17 -52.95 38.53
CA ASN A 55 20.52 -54.38 38.54
C ASN A 55 20.53 -54.94 37.09
N PRO A 56 21.61 -55.59 36.61
CA PRO A 56 21.73 -56.00 35.20
C PRO A 56 21.64 -57.53 34.97
N SER A 57 21.05 -57.95 33.84
CA SER A 57 21.44 -59.20 33.13
C SER A 57 20.68 -59.42 31.81
N GLN A 58 21.44 -59.56 30.70
CA GLN A 58 21.27 -60.51 29.58
C GLN A 58 19.93 -60.56 28.77
N LEU A 59 19.87 -60.73 27.44
CA LEU A 59 20.90 -60.95 26.40
C LEU A 59 20.35 -60.60 24.98
N LYS A 60 21.25 -60.58 23.97
CA LYS A 60 21.04 -60.56 22.49
C LYS A 60 20.85 -59.17 21.85
N VAL A 61 21.74 -58.68 20.95
CA VAL A 61 22.13 -59.14 19.58
C VAL A 61 21.06 -58.73 18.56
N ASP A 62 21.30 -57.97 17.47
CA ASP A 62 22.55 -57.47 16.81
C ASP A 62 22.17 -56.36 15.76
N VAL A 63 23.02 -55.53 15.11
CA VAL A 63 24.47 -55.18 15.17
C VAL A 63 24.75 -53.87 14.38
N LYS A 64 25.93 -53.21 14.57
CA LYS A 64 26.59 -52.21 13.66
C LYS A 64 25.92 -50.83 13.42
N GLU A 65 26.63 -49.74 13.06
CA GLU A 65 28.03 -49.31 13.27
C GLU A 65 28.19 -47.80 12.90
N ARG A 66 29.05 -47.07 13.63
CA ARG A 66 29.73 -45.78 13.31
C ARG A 66 29.35 -44.50 14.07
N ASP A 67 30.06 -44.32 15.18
CA ASP A 67 30.75 -43.08 15.55
C ASP A 67 31.72 -42.60 14.42
N SER A 68 32.36 -41.43 14.45
CA SER A 68 32.76 -40.63 15.61
C SER A 68 32.93 -39.14 15.31
N ALA A 69 32.90 -38.34 16.38
CA ALA A 69 33.37 -36.95 16.41
C ALA A 69 34.86 -36.88 16.77
N LEU A 70 35.44 -35.67 16.76
CA LEU A 70 36.62 -35.34 17.55
C LEU A 70 36.45 -33.94 18.17
N ASN A 71 36.76 -33.86 19.48
CA ASN A 71 36.78 -32.64 20.28
C ASN A 71 38.11 -31.86 20.01
N GLU A 72 38.43 -30.70 20.60
CA GLU A 72 37.84 -29.89 21.70
C GLU A 72 38.11 -28.40 21.36
N ASP A 73 37.61 -27.35 22.02
CA ASP A 73 37.95 -26.93 23.40
C ASP A 73 37.25 -25.58 23.74
N ILE A 74 37.62 -24.98 24.88
CA ILE A 74 37.27 -23.66 25.46
C ILE A 74 35.90 -23.62 26.16
N ARG A 75 35.95 -23.68 27.49
CA ARG A 75 34.81 -23.46 28.39
C ARG A 75 34.60 -21.96 28.67
N SER A 76 33.34 -21.58 28.83
CA SER A 76 32.92 -20.39 29.58
C SER A 76 32.07 -20.82 30.78
N SER A 77 32.13 -20.10 31.88
CA SER A 77 31.18 -20.21 32.99
C SER A 77 31.13 -18.92 33.81
N ASP A 78 29.96 -18.30 33.86
CA ASP A 78 29.72 -16.99 34.44
C ASP A 78 29.66 -16.88 35.97
N HIS A 79 29.65 -15.62 36.42
CA HIS A 79 28.98 -15.09 37.61
C HIS A 79 29.40 -15.51 39.03
N LYS A 80 29.64 -14.48 39.84
CA LYS A 80 28.78 -14.24 41.02
C LYS A 80 28.54 -12.74 41.28
N PHE A 81 27.62 -12.45 42.18
CA PHE A 81 26.89 -11.19 42.33
C PHE A 81 26.88 -10.81 43.83
N LEU A 82 26.81 -9.51 44.16
CA LEU A 82 26.79 -8.95 45.54
C LEU A 82 28.11 -9.19 46.33
N GLN A 83 28.39 -8.58 47.49
CA GLN A 83 27.55 -7.78 48.41
C GLN A 83 28.34 -6.64 49.09
N ALA A 84 27.68 -5.81 49.89
CA ALA A 84 28.25 -4.61 50.51
C ALA A 84 28.99 -4.84 51.85
N VAL A 85 29.96 -3.94 52.06
CA VAL A 85 30.67 -3.53 53.29
C VAL A 85 30.09 -3.99 54.64
N ARG A 86 30.95 -4.59 55.49
CA ARG A 86 31.04 -4.27 56.93
C ARG A 86 32.49 -4.41 57.45
N ASP A 87 32.94 -3.32 58.08
CA ASP A 87 33.79 -3.20 59.27
C ASP A 87 34.90 -4.23 59.58
N HIS A 88 36.14 -3.75 59.68
CA HIS A 88 36.98 -4.01 60.86
C HIS A 88 37.88 -2.80 61.17
N SER A 89 38.25 -2.66 62.45
CA SER A 89 38.76 -1.44 63.08
C SER A 89 40.29 -1.31 63.13
N ASN A 90 40.80 -0.06 63.23
CA ASN A 90 41.85 0.33 64.19
C ASN A 90 41.95 1.87 64.35
N LEU A 91 42.30 2.33 65.57
CA LEU A 91 42.61 3.72 65.98
C LEU A 91 44.14 3.84 66.26
N PRO A 92 44.75 4.98 66.70
CA PRO A 92 44.22 6.32 67.08
C PRO A 92 44.68 7.43 66.10
N THR A 93 44.60 8.76 66.31
CA THR A 93 44.31 9.64 67.48
C THR A 93 43.63 10.95 67.01
N ALA A 94 43.32 11.89 67.93
CA ALA A 94 42.67 13.17 67.62
C ALA A 94 43.64 14.31 67.25
N GLY A 95 43.17 15.26 66.41
CA GLY A 95 43.84 16.53 66.08
C GLY A 95 42.95 17.44 65.24
N THR A 96 42.81 18.71 65.61
CA THR A 96 41.80 19.63 65.03
C THR A 96 42.38 20.53 63.93
N SER A 97 41.80 20.53 62.73
CA SER A 97 41.95 21.64 61.75
C SER A 97 40.88 21.56 60.63
N LYS A 98 40.70 22.66 59.88
CA LYS A 98 39.69 22.81 58.83
C LYS A 98 40.19 22.26 57.49
N PRO A 99 39.35 21.61 56.67
CA PRO A 99 39.67 21.36 55.27
C PRO A 99 39.42 22.62 54.42
N GLU A 100 40.34 22.92 53.51
CA GLU A 100 40.13 23.92 52.44
C GLU A 100 39.23 23.36 51.31
N PRO A 101 38.57 24.21 50.50
CA PRO A 101 37.79 23.74 49.36
C PRO A 101 38.71 23.20 48.25
N CYS A 102 38.88 21.87 48.21
CA CYS A 102 39.55 21.22 47.09
C CYS A 102 38.75 21.48 45.79
N ALA A 103 39.46 21.87 44.73
CA ALA A 103 38.83 22.39 43.51
C ALA A 103 37.83 21.39 42.87
N PRO A 104 36.73 21.88 42.27
CA PRO A 104 35.80 21.01 41.57
C PRO A 104 36.55 20.31 40.43
N LYS A 105 36.50 18.98 40.42
CA LYS A 105 36.95 18.19 39.27
C LYS A 105 36.15 18.66 38.06
N GLN A 106 36.84 18.96 36.96
CA GLN A 106 36.17 19.30 35.71
C GLN A 106 35.22 18.16 35.32
N ASP A 107 33.93 18.46 35.13
CA ASP A 107 32.98 17.50 34.59
C ASP A 107 33.49 17.03 33.22
N GLY A 108 33.89 15.77 33.15
CA GLY A 108 34.34 15.16 31.89
C GLY A 108 33.21 15.25 30.88
N PHE A 109 33.50 15.80 29.70
CA PHE A 109 32.56 16.05 28.61
C PHE A 109 31.44 15.02 28.56
N LEU A 110 30.21 15.42 28.92
CA LEU A 110 29.04 14.55 28.93
C LEU A 110 28.87 13.87 27.57
N VAL A 111 29.25 12.59 27.49
CA VAL A 111 29.28 11.82 26.25
C VAL A 111 27.84 11.59 25.78
N LYS A 112 27.38 12.44 24.87
CA LYS A 112 26.05 12.36 24.28
C LYS A 112 25.96 11.10 23.42
N ASN A 113 25.26 10.09 23.94
CA ASN A 113 25.00 8.83 23.24
C ASN A 113 23.96 9.05 22.12
N TYR A 114 24.45 9.35 20.92
CA TYR A 114 23.62 9.39 19.71
C TYR A 114 23.35 7.97 19.19
N ALA A 115 22.12 7.73 18.72
CA ALA A 115 21.78 6.49 18.02
C ALA A 115 22.60 6.36 16.73
N ARG A 116 23.14 5.17 16.47
CA ARG A 116 23.91 4.83 15.26
C ARG A 116 23.11 3.87 14.38
N ALA A 117 23.34 3.92 13.07
CA ALA A 117 22.75 2.99 12.10
C ALA A 117 23.84 2.09 11.51
N ASP A 118 23.84 0.84 11.97
CA ASP A 118 24.63 -0.26 11.39
C ASP A 118 24.17 -0.56 9.94
N PRO A 119 25.05 -0.95 9.00
CA PRO A 119 24.67 -1.30 7.63
C PRO A 119 23.54 -2.33 7.48
N SER A 120 23.45 -3.31 8.39
CA SER A 120 22.38 -4.31 8.41
C SER A 120 20.98 -3.69 8.59
N TYR A 121 20.91 -2.45 9.08
CA TYR A 121 19.66 -1.69 9.16
C TYR A 121 18.94 -1.64 7.81
N LEU A 122 19.66 -1.49 6.68
CA LEU A 122 19.06 -1.53 5.33
C LEU A 122 18.27 -2.81 5.06
N LYS A 123 18.77 -3.97 5.52
CA LYS A 123 18.10 -5.27 5.40
C LYS A 123 16.86 -5.36 6.30
N THR A 124 16.90 -4.70 7.46
CA THR A 124 15.74 -4.57 8.37
C THR A 124 14.63 -3.72 7.75
N LEU A 125 14.95 -2.70 6.93
CA LEU A 125 13.94 -1.90 6.20
C LEU A 125 13.06 -2.76 5.29
N GLY A 126 13.64 -3.74 4.60
CA GLY A 126 12.90 -4.64 3.72
C GLY A 126 11.83 -5.48 4.43
N GLN A 127 11.92 -5.66 5.75
CA GLN A 127 11.00 -6.53 6.50
C GLN A 127 9.57 -5.98 6.61
N ALA A 128 9.36 -4.67 6.43
CA ALA A 128 8.03 -4.05 6.49
C ALA A 128 7.05 -4.64 5.45
N HIS A 129 7.56 -5.11 4.31
CA HIS A 129 6.81 -5.72 3.21
C HIS A 129 7.14 -7.20 3.01
N SER A 130 7.66 -7.86 4.05
CA SER A 130 7.96 -9.31 4.06
C SER A 130 6.75 -10.15 3.60
N GLY A 131 5.57 -9.88 4.18
CA GLY A 131 4.33 -10.62 3.89
C GLY A 131 3.73 -10.41 2.50
N TRP A 132 4.03 -9.30 1.79
CA TRP A 132 3.51 -9.08 0.45
C TRP A 132 4.35 -8.06 -0.35
N ILE A 133 5.15 -8.55 -1.31
CA ILE A 133 6.15 -7.75 -2.05
C ILE A 133 5.56 -6.63 -2.93
N PHE A 134 4.29 -6.70 -3.32
CA PHE A 134 3.65 -5.59 -4.05
C PHE A 134 3.37 -4.36 -3.19
N GLY A 135 3.30 -4.48 -1.86
CA GLY A 135 3.23 -3.32 -0.97
C GLY A 135 4.47 -2.42 -1.12
N ALA A 136 5.64 -3.02 -1.32
CA ALA A 136 6.90 -2.33 -1.56
C ALA A 136 6.94 -1.60 -2.91
N ILE A 137 6.37 -2.19 -3.97
CA ILE A 137 6.20 -1.49 -5.26
C ILE A 137 5.20 -0.33 -5.09
N ALA A 138 4.14 -0.54 -4.32
CA ALA A 138 3.09 0.44 -4.10
C ALA A 138 3.60 1.72 -3.40
N GLU A 139 4.59 1.62 -2.49
CA GLU A 139 5.25 2.81 -1.92
C GLU A 139 5.90 3.69 -2.99
N LEU A 140 6.51 3.10 -4.02
CA LEU A 140 7.10 3.84 -5.14
C LEU A 140 6.02 4.48 -6.03
N VAL A 141 4.88 3.80 -6.22
CA VAL A 141 3.70 4.34 -6.93
C VAL A 141 3.05 5.48 -6.14
N ASP A 142 2.99 5.39 -4.81
CA ASP A 142 2.49 6.45 -3.93
C ASP A 142 3.36 7.70 -4.02
N ASN A 143 4.69 7.54 -3.92
CA ASN A 143 5.65 8.64 -4.05
C ASN A 143 5.54 9.33 -5.42
N SER A 144 5.30 8.55 -6.48
CA SER A 144 5.08 9.08 -7.84
C SER A 144 3.81 9.93 -7.93
N ARG A 145 2.69 9.48 -7.32
CA ARG A 145 1.45 10.27 -7.23
C ARG A 145 1.66 11.54 -6.39
N ASP A 146 2.31 11.43 -5.24
CA ASP A 146 2.58 12.56 -4.35
C ASP A 146 3.48 13.61 -5.03
N ALA A 147 4.46 13.18 -5.83
CA ALA A 147 5.28 14.04 -6.69
C ALA A 147 4.53 14.66 -7.89
N LYS A 148 3.20 14.48 -7.94
CA LYS A 148 2.24 14.95 -8.95
C LYS A 148 2.54 14.44 -10.37
N ALA A 149 3.14 13.26 -10.51
CA ALA A 149 3.46 12.67 -11.81
C ALA A 149 2.20 12.40 -12.66
N THR A 150 2.29 12.67 -13.96
CA THR A 150 1.25 12.38 -14.95
C THR A 150 1.38 10.97 -15.51
N LYS A 151 2.61 10.43 -15.50
CA LYS A 151 3.00 9.13 -16.04
C LYS A 151 3.97 8.42 -15.10
N LEU A 152 3.78 7.10 -14.97
CA LEU A 152 4.68 6.18 -14.27
C LEU A 152 4.93 4.94 -15.14
N GLU A 153 6.18 4.53 -15.29
CA GLU A 153 6.57 3.28 -15.96
C GLU A 153 7.25 2.33 -14.97
N ILE A 154 6.89 1.05 -15.03
CA ILE A 154 7.48 -0.03 -14.24
C ILE A 154 7.91 -1.15 -15.20
N SER A 155 9.21 -1.40 -15.32
CA SER A 155 9.79 -2.47 -16.15
C SER A 155 10.76 -3.33 -15.33
N VAL A 156 10.96 -4.58 -15.73
CA VAL A 156 12.14 -5.36 -15.35
C VAL A 156 12.91 -5.68 -16.63
N GLU A 157 14.13 -5.16 -16.70
CA GLU A 157 15.05 -5.28 -17.82
C GLU A 157 16.27 -6.14 -17.42
N THR A 158 17.04 -6.63 -18.40
CA THR A 158 18.19 -7.51 -18.15
C THR A 158 19.49 -6.77 -18.43
N ILE A 159 20.27 -6.47 -17.40
CA ILE A 159 21.51 -5.66 -17.48
C ILE A 159 22.76 -6.50 -17.22
N TYR A 160 23.85 -6.25 -17.97
CA TYR A 160 25.15 -6.87 -17.71
C TYR A 160 25.89 -6.18 -16.56
N PHE A 161 26.15 -6.89 -15.45
CA PHE A 161 26.91 -6.34 -14.32
C PHE A 161 28.34 -6.89 -14.32
N LYS A 162 29.30 -6.08 -14.80
CA LYS A 162 30.70 -6.47 -15.00
C LYS A 162 31.37 -7.11 -13.76
N LYS A 163 31.08 -6.65 -12.54
CA LYS A 163 31.71 -7.14 -11.29
C LYS A 163 31.43 -8.63 -11.02
N ILE A 164 30.31 -9.15 -11.52
CA ILE A 164 29.86 -10.54 -11.34
C ILE A 164 29.84 -11.34 -12.64
N GLY A 165 30.35 -10.76 -13.74
CA GLY A 165 30.48 -11.43 -15.05
C GLY A 165 29.18 -11.86 -15.75
N LYS A 166 28.01 -11.56 -15.18
CA LYS A 166 26.70 -12.07 -15.65
C LYS A 166 25.67 -10.96 -15.88
N HIS A 167 24.64 -11.31 -16.66
CA HIS A 167 23.41 -10.54 -16.73
C HIS A 167 22.57 -10.76 -15.46
N ILE A 168 21.89 -9.71 -15.00
CA ILE A 168 20.97 -9.70 -13.85
C ILE A 168 19.71 -8.91 -14.17
N PRO A 169 18.58 -9.15 -13.47
CA PRO A 169 17.40 -8.31 -13.60
C PRO A 169 17.60 -6.95 -12.92
N LEU A 170 17.01 -5.92 -13.53
CA LEU A 170 16.96 -4.54 -13.07
C LEU A 170 15.50 -4.09 -13.10
N LEU A 171 14.89 -3.94 -11.92
CA LEU A 171 13.58 -3.33 -11.75
C LEU A 171 13.73 -1.81 -11.86
N SER A 172 13.09 -1.22 -12.87
CA SER A 172 13.07 0.23 -13.11
C SER A 172 11.69 0.79 -12.78
N VAL A 173 11.66 1.91 -12.06
CA VAL A 173 10.46 2.70 -11.77
C VAL A 173 10.74 4.15 -12.16
N ILE A 174 10.01 4.69 -13.14
CA ILE A 174 10.31 5.97 -13.78
C ILE A 174 9.07 6.85 -13.83
N ASP A 175 9.14 8.04 -13.22
CA ASP A 175 8.07 9.05 -13.18
C ASP A 175 8.44 10.37 -13.90
N ASP A 176 7.42 11.15 -14.26
CA ASP A 176 7.54 12.52 -14.77
C ASP A 176 7.10 13.61 -13.77
N GLY A 177 7.23 13.31 -12.47
CA GLY A 177 6.88 14.20 -11.36
C GLY A 177 7.83 15.40 -11.19
N HIS A 178 7.72 16.13 -10.08
CA HIS A 178 8.49 17.36 -9.90
C HIS A 178 10.02 17.16 -9.69
N GLY A 179 10.46 15.94 -9.37
CA GLY A 179 11.85 15.62 -9.05
C GLY A 179 12.35 16.21 -7.72
N MET A 180 13.54 15.83 -7.27
CA MET A 180 14.08 16.20 -5.96
C MET A 180 15.33 17.09 -6.07
N THR A 181 15.44 18.10 -5.21
CA THR A 181 16.67 18.88 -5.00
C THR A 181 17.71 18.06 -4.21
N HIS A 182 18.94 18.58 -4.08
CA HIS A 182 19.93 17.98 -3.17
C HIS A 182 19.37 17.82 -1.74
N GLN A 183 18.70 18.84 -1.22
CA GLN A 183 18.15 18.81 0.13
C GLN A 183 17.03 17.78 0.26
N ASP A 184 16.15 17.67 -0.74
CA ASP A 184 15.13 16.62 -0.79
C ASP A 184 15.76 15.23 -0.82
N VAL A 185 16.86 15.05 -1.56
CA VAL A 185 17.61 13.78 -1.62
C VAL A 185 18.32 13.46 -0.29
N VAL A 186 18.91 14.43 0.40
CA VAL A 186 19.46 14.23 1.76
C VAL A 186 18.35 13.92 2.77
N ILE A 187 17.18 14.56 2.64
CA ILE A 187 15.97 14.20 3.37
C ILE A 187 15.50 12.79 2.97
N MET A 188 15.69 12.36 1.72
CA MET A 188 15.38 11.04 1.14
C MET A 188 16.35 9.92 1.57
N THR A 189 17.56 10.23 2.04
CA THR A 189 18.51 9.19 2.50
C THR A 189 18.63 9.10 4.01
N SER A 190 18.54 10.22 4.72
CA SER A 190 18.60 10.30 6.19
C SER A 190 17.44 9.59 6.90
N ILE A 191 17.68 8.98 8.06
CA ILE A 191 16.67 8.25 8.85
C ILE A 191 15.94 9.23 9.80
N GLY A 192 14.61 9.27 9.73
CA GLY A 192 13.78 10.22 10.49
C GLY A 192 13.86 11.68 10.02
N HIS A 193 12.79 12.45 10.20
CA HIS A 193 12.76 13.91 10.02
C HIS A 193 11.50 14.45 10.71
N LYS A 194 11.44 15.76 10.94
CA LYS A 194 10.14 16.41 11.18
C LYS A 194 9.33 16.36 9.89
N GLN A 195 8.00 16.39 9.99
CA GLN A 195 7.18 16.76 8.85
C GLN A 195 7.30 18.28 8.64
N PRO A 196 7.15 18.80 7.41
CA PRO A 196 6.81 20.20 7.23
C PRO A 196 5.43 20.45 7.85
N ASP A 197 5.19 21.65 8.37
CA ASP A 197 3.95 21.98 9.07
C ASP A 197 2.74 22.13 8.11
N ASP A 198 2.98 22.19 6.79
CA ASP A 198 1.97 22.25 5.73
C ASP A 198 1.34 20.88 5.42
N ASP A 199 0.16 20.63 5.99
CA ASP A 199 -0.56 19.34 5.91
C ASP A 199 -1.45 19.23 4.65
N GLU A 200 -0.86 18.87 3.50
CA GLU A 200 -1.60 18.62 2.24
C GLU A 200 -2.67 17.50 2.39
N PRO A 201 -3.98 17.78 2.30
CA PRO A 201 -5.02 16.78 2.61
C PRO A 201 -5.21 15.65 1.60
N GLU A 202 -4.70 15.77 0.37
CA GLU A 202 -4.81 14.72 -0.66
C GLU A 202 -3.59 13.79 -0.75
N ARG A 203 -2.52 14.11 -0.02
CA ARG A 203 -1.24 13.39 -0.06
C ARG A 203 -1.36 12.01 0.58
N ILE A 204 -0.72 10.98 0.01
CA ILE A 204 -0.66 9.63 0.64
C ILE A 204 0.47 9.60 1.68
N GLY A 205 1.58 10.29 1.42
CA GLY A 205 2.78 10.36 2.24
C GLY A 205 2.66 11.11 3.57
N ARG A 206 1.47 11.30 4.14
CA ARG A 206 1.23 12.00 5.43
C ARG A 206 1.85 11.30 6.65
N PHE A 207 2.27 10.03 6.50
CA PHE A 207 3.06 9.31 7.49
C PHE A 207 4.58 9.50 7.34
N GLY A 208 5.01 10.08 6.23
CA GLY A 208 6.31 9.81 5.63
C GLY A 208 6.40 8.44 4.94
N VAL A 209 5.87 7.31 5.46
CA VAL A 209 6.41 5.94 5.18
C VAL A 209 6.39 5.45 3.74
N GLY A 210 5.67 6.12 2.83
CA GLY A 210 5.94 5.98 1.39
C GLY A 210 7.44 6.10 1.08
N PHE A 211 8.17 6.88 1.89
CA PHE A 211 9.59 6.67 2.07
C PHE A 211 10.20 7.10 3.44
N LYS A 212 9.52 7.48 4.57
CA LYS A 212 10.10 7.95 5.90
C LYS A 212 9.27 7.75 7.21
N CYS A 213 9.90 7.83 8.39
CA CYS A 213 9.23 7.95 9.72
C CYS A 213 9.01 9.38 10.24
N ALA A 214 7.89 9.54 10.96
CA ALA A 214 7.75 10.45 12.10
C ALA A 214 7.51 9.63 13.40
N ASN A 215 7.87 10.18 14.57
CA ASN A 215 7.70 9.56 15.89
C ASN A 215 6.87 10.48 16.79
N THR A 216 5.81 9.96 17.41
CA THR A 216 5.12 10.64 18.52
C THR A 216 4.59 9.61 19.53
N VAL A 217 5.35 9.44 20.63
CA VAL A 217 4.92 8.99 21.97
C VAL A 217 4.26 7.60 22.13
N PHE A 218 4.80 6.82 23.08
CA PHE A 218 4.37 5.48 23.55
C PHE A 218 4.25 4.34 22.49
N GLY A 219 5.31 3.52 22.43
CA GLY A 219 5.19 2.08 22.15
C GLY A 219 5.09 1.63 20.68
N GLY A 220 6.22 1.56 19.96
CA GLY A 220 6.32 0.70 18.77
C GLY A 220 7.20 1.20 17.61
N ILE A 221 8.43 0.65 17.53
CA ILE A 221 9.26 0.44 16.32
C ILE A 221 9.31 1.57 15.27
N GLY A 222 10.49 2.19 15.11
CA GLY A 222 10.75 3.29 14.17
C GLY A 222 10.46 2.96 12.69
N LYS A 223 9.59 3.75 12.07
CA LYS A 223 8.97 3.54 10.74
C LYS A 223 9.86 4.01 9.57
N SER A 224 11.07 3.46 9.45
CA SER A 224 12.19 4.08 8.73
C SER A 224 12.00 4.38 7.23
N LYS A 225 12.95 5.15 6.67
CA LYS A 225 13.04 5.44 5.24
C LYS A 225 13.29 4.21 4.38
N ASN A 226 13.01 4.29 3.08
CA ASN A 226 13.48 3.36 2.02
C ASN A 226 12.98 1.90 2.08
N THR A 227 11.91 1.61 2.84
CA THR A 227 11.31 0.29 3.06
C THR A 227 11.05 -0.50 1.78
N GLY A 228 10.33 0.08 0.81
CA GLY A 228 9.98 -0.60 -0.43
C GLY A 228 11.19 -1.01 -1.27
N ALA A 229 12.15 -0.12 -1.47
CA ALA A 229 13.32 -0.41 -2.31
C ALA A 229 14.16 -1.58 -1.76
N MET A 230 14.40 -1.59 -0.45
CA MET A 230 15.18 -2.65 0.22
C MET A 230 14.41 -3.96 0.44
N ARG A 231 13.09 -3.98 0.25
CA ARG A 231 12.32 -5.25 0.09
C ARG A 231 12.55 -5.87 -1.28
N LEU A 232 12.65 -5.05 -2.32
CA LEU A 232 12.64 -5.49 -3.72
C LEU A 232 13.99 -6.02 -4.19
N GLY A 233 15.09 -5.45 -3.70
CA GLY A 233 16.45 -5.91 -3.96
C GLY A 233 17.46 -5.33 -2.97
N LYS A 234 18.69 -5.86 -2.99
CA LYS A 234 19.76 -5.46 -2.06
C LYS A 234 20.31 -4.05 -2.33
N ASP A 235 20.20 -3.58 -3.58
CA ASP A 235 20.85 -2.37 -4.05
C ASP A 235 19.90 -1.56 -4.96
N ALA A 236 19.87 -0.24 -4.74
CA ALA A 236 19.04 0.69 -5.48
C ALA A 236 19.79 2.01 -5.79
N LEU A 237 19.70 2.47 -7.03
CA LEU A 237 20.18 3.78 -7.48
C LEU A 237 18.97 4.66 -7.81
N VAL A 238 18.89 5.82 -7.15
CA VAL A 238 17.91 6.86 -7.42
C VAL A 238 18.60 7.95 -8.24
N LEU A 239 18.04 8.27 -9.40
CA LEU A 239 18.43 9.38 -10.26
C LEU A 239 17.23 10.32 -10.39
N THR A 240 17.37 11.60 -10.10
CA THR A 240 16.24 12.55 -10.02
C THR A 240 16.61 13.92 -10.60
N GLN A 241 15.64 14.62 -11.20
CA GLN A 241 15.86 15.89 -11.88
C GLN A 241 14.71 16.89 -11.63
N THR A 242 15.07 18.08 -11.15
CA THR A 242 14.20 19.27 -11.12
C THR A 242 14.48 20.15 -12.36
N ALA A 243 13.89 21.35 -12.42
CA ALA A 243 14.25 22.33 -13.45
C ALA A 243 15.72 22.80 -13.35
N ASN A 244 16.28 22.86 -12.14
CA ASN A 244 17.56 23.53 -11.85
C ASN A 244 18.65 22.60 -11.29
N SER A 245 18.28 21.37 -10.88
CA SER A 245 19.18 20.41 -10.24
C SER A 245 18.97 18.99 -10.78
N ARG A 246 20.01 18.16 -10.69
CA ARG A 246 19.94 16.71 -10.87
C ARG A 246 20.76 16.04 -9.79
N SER A 247 20.25 14.98 -9.17
CA SER A 247 20.96 14.26 -8.12
C SER A 247 20.93 12.75 -8.36
N ILE A 248 22.00 12.09 -7.93
CA ILE A 248 22.14 10.64 -7.86
C ILE A 248 22.28 10.29 -6.37
N ALA A 249 21.56 9.29 -5.89
CA ALA A 249 21.75 8.68 -4.57
C ALA A 249 21.80 7.16 -4.71
N PHE A 250 22.73 6.52 -3.98
CA PHE A 250 22.98 5.10 -4.10
C PHE A 250 22.83 4.39 -2.75
N LEU A 251 21.75 3.63 -2.62
CA LEU A 251 21.33 2.92 -1.42
C LEU A 251 21.68 1.44 -1.62
N SER A 252 22.76 0.97 -1.00
CA SER A 252 23.33 -0.34 -1.32
C SER A 252 23.75 -1.11 -0.09
N GLN A 253 23.26 -2.34 0.02
CA GLN A 253 23.75 -3.30 1.01
C GLN A 253 25.14 -3.80 0.59
N SER A 254 25.39 -4.06 -0.69
CA SER A 254 26.69 -4.56 -1.18
C SER A 254 27.83 -3.52 -1.13
N LEU A 255 27.54 -2.23 -1.06
CA LEU A 255 28.54 -1.18 -0.80
C LEU A 255 28.94 -1.10 0.69
N ASN A 256 28.05 -1.51 1.59
CA ASN A 256 28.20 -1.33 3.04
C ASN A 256 28.44 -2.64 3.80
N GLU A 257 28.56 -3.76 3.07
CA GLU A 257 28.99 -5.05 3.59
C GLU A 257 30.40 -4.92 4.21
N GLY A 258 30.53 -5.24 5.50
CA GLY A 258 31.79 -5.15 6.24
C GLY A 258 32.21 -3.73 6.69
N LYS A 259 31.33 -2.72 6.66
CA LYS A 259 31.59 -1.39 7.23
C LYS A 259 31.02 -1.21 8.64
N ASP A 260 31.65 -0.35 9.45
CA ASP A 260 31.14 0.02 10.78
C ASP A 260 29.96 1.01 10.75
N ASN A 261 29.76 1.71 9.63
CA ASN A 261 28.78 2.78 9.48
C ASN A 261 28.12 2.71 8.10
N LEU A 262 26.82 3.03 8.05
CA LEU A 262 26.04 3.12 6.80
C LEU A 262 26.44 4.33 5.96
N GLU A 263 27.05 4.10 4.79
CA GLU A 263 27.37 5.11 3.78
C GLU A 263 26.31 5.12 2.66
N ILE A 264 25.88 6.31 2.24
CA ILE A 264 24.96 6.49 1.11
C ILE A 264 25.55 7.54 0.16
N PRO A 265 26.28 7.15 -0.90
CA PRO A 265 26.86 8.08 -1.86
C PRO A 265 25.78 8.93 -2.54
N ILE A 266 25.99 10.26 -2.49
CA ILE A 266 25.15 11.25 -3.18
C ILE A 266 26.03 12.07 -4.12
N VAL A 267 25.55 12.31 -5.34
CA VAL A 267 26.23 13.15 -6.34
C VAL A 267 25.21 14.11 -6.93
N SER A 268 25.37 15.40 -6.66
CA SER A 268 24.43 16.45 -7.06
C SER A 268 25.04 17.43 -8.04
N TYR A 269 24.19 17.88 -8.96
CA TYR A 269 24.51 18.71 -10.10
C TYR A 269 23.56 19.89 -10.18
N ARG A 270 24.08 21.06 -10.56
CA ARG A 270 23.34 22.31 -10.80
C ARG A 270 23.31 22.61 -12.29
N ARG A 271 22.21 23.19 -12.77
CA ARG A 271 22.11 23.68 -14.14
C ARG A 271 22.88 24.99 -14.28
N GLN A 272 23.85 25.04 -15.18
CA GLN A 272 24.56 26.25 -15.60
C GLN A 272 24.33 26.42 -17.11
N GLY A 273 23.51 27.41 -17.50
CA GLY A 273 23.03 27.53 -18.88
C GLY A 273 22.32 26.26 -19.36
N GLN A 274 22.87 25.61 -20.38
CA GLN A 274 22.34 24.36 -20.95
C GLN A 274 22.98 23.08 -20.36
N VAL A 275 24.04 23.20 -19.54
CA VAL A 275 24.77 22.04 -18.98
C VAL A 275 24.41 21.77 -17.51
N MET A 276 24.65 20.54 -17.06
CA MET A 276 24.52 20.13 -15.66
C MET A 276 25.92 19.87 -15.10
N GLU A 277 26.40 20.77 -14.25
CA GLU A 277 27.73 20.72 -13.64
C GLU A 277 27.64 20.27 -12.17
N VAL A 278 28.76 19.80 -11.59
CA VAL A 278 28.77 19.36 -10.18
C VAL A 278 28.46 20.55 -9.26
N ASP A 279 27.51 20.39 -8.34
CA ASP A 279 27.12 21.48 -7.44
C ASP A 279 28.14 21.63 -6.29
N THR A 280 29.14 22.48 -6.53
CA THR A 280 30.24 22.76 -5.61
C THR A 280 29.80 23.45 -4.30
N SER A 281 28.55 23.94 -4.21
CA SER A 281 28.03 24.57 -2.99
C SER A 281 27.43 23.58 -1.98
N VAL A 282 27.18 22.33 -2.39
CA VAL A 282 26.66 21.27 -1.51
C VAL A 282 27.63 20.08 -1.35
N GLN A 283 28.65 19.96 -2.22
CA GLN A 283 29.65 18.89 -2.17
C GLN A 283 30.97 19.33 -2.83
N SER A 284 32.10 18.86 -2.32
CA SER A 284 33.39 19.08 -2.99
C SER A 284 33.52 18.20 -4.24
N GLU A 285 34.32 18.64 -5.22
CA GLU A 285 34.65 17.80 -6.38
C GLU A 285 35.30 16.47 -5.99
N ALA A 286 36.12 16.46 -4.92
CA ALA A 286 36.78 15.25 -4.44
C ALA A 286 35.74 14.24 -3.92
N LEU A 287 34.75 14.70 -3.14
CA LEU A 287 33.63 13.88 -2.68
C LEU A 287 32.76 13.40 -3.85
N ALA A 288 32.50 14.27 -4.83
CA ALA A 288 31.77 13.91 -6.06
C ALA A 288 32.48 12.79 -6.84
N LYS A 289 33.80 12.92 -7.02
CA LYS A 289 34.65 11.93 -7.72
C LYS A 289 34.75 10.61 -6.93
N TYR A 290 34.82 10.67 -5.60
CA TYR A 290 34.75 9.49 -4.72
C TYR A 290 33.41 8.75 -4.83
N ASN A 291 32.29 9.48 -4.66
CA ASN A 291 30.94 8.91 -4.72
C ASN A 291 30.64 8.30 -6.11
N LEU A 292 31.06 8.96 -7.20
CA LEU A 292 30.96 8.41 -8.56
C LEU A 292 31.83 7.15 -8.76
N LYS A 293 33.00 7.05 -8.11
CA LYS A 293 33.83 5.83 -8.12
C LYS A 293 33.09 4.69 -7.39
N ALA A 294 32.58 4.94 -6.19
CA ALA A 294 31.83 3.94 -5.41
C ALA A 294 30.61 3.41 -6.17
N ILE A 295 29.81 4.30 -6.78
CA ILE A 295 28.68 3.93 -7.65
C ILE A 295 29.15 3.04 -8.80
N LYS A 296 30.18 3.44 -9.55
CA LYS A 296 30.73 2.68 -10.69
C LYS A 296 31.28 1.30 -10.28
N GLU A 297 31.73 1.14 -9.05
CA GLU A 297 32.39 -0.08 -8.55
C GLU A 297 31.41 -1.08 -7.91
N PHE A 298 30.27 -0.61 -7.38
CA PHE A 298 29.28 -1.45 -6.68
C PHE A 298 27.91 -1.54 -7.38
N SER A 299 27.75 -0.90 -8.54
CA SER A 299 26.52 -0.98 -9.36
C SER A 299 26.84 -1.33 -10.83
N PRO A 300 25.85 -1.75 -11.64
CA PRO A 300 26.02 -1.84 -13.10
C PRO A 300 26.14 -0.46 -13.79
N PHE A 301 25.94 0.65 -13.07
CA PHE A 301 25.93 2.01 -13.62
C PHE A 301 27.33 2.59 -13.79
N ASN A 302 27.88 2.43 -14.99
CA ASN A 302 29.05 3.17 -15.45
C ASN A 302 28.67 4.56 -16.00
N LYS A 303 29.67 5.42 -16.27
CA LYS A 303 29.47 6.81 -16.73
C LYS A 303 28.54 6.95 -17.96
N TYR A 304 28.58 5.99 -18.89
CA TYR A 304 27.76 6.03 -20.11
C TYR A 304 26.30 5.70 -19.80
N LEU A 305 26.05 4.68 -18.97
CA LEU A 305 24.69 4.31 -18.56
C LEU A 305 24.05 5.40 -17.69
N ILE A 306 24.81 6.05 -16.80
CA ILE A 306 24.33 7.21 -16.04
C ILE A 306 23.94 8.35 -17.00
N GLY A 307 24.75 8.60 -18.04
CA GLY A 307 24.43 9.58 -19.09
C GLY A 307 23.19 9.23 -19.91
N GLU A 308 23.05 7.96 -20.32
CA GLU A 308 21.89 7.43 -21.04
C GLU A 308 20.59 7.62 -20.23
N LYS A 309 20.57 7.16 -18.97
CA LYS A 309 19.39 7.28 -18.11
C LYS A 309 19.09 8.74 -17.75
N ALA A 310 20.12 9.58 -17.55
CA ALA A 310 19.93 11.02 -17.40
C ALA A 310 19.38 11.71 -18.67
N GLY A 311 19.62 11.14 -19.86
CA GLY A 311 19.01 11.56 -21.12
C GLY A 311 17.50 11.30 -21.21
N LEU A 312 16.97 10.31 -20.48
CA LEU A 312 15.54 9.96 -20.50
C LEU A 312 14.65 11.08 -19.96
N PHE A 313 15.13 11.92 -19.03
CA PHE A 313 14.41 13.11 -18.57
C PHE A 313 14.16 14.12 -19.70
N ARG A 314 15.06 14.18 -20.70
CA ARG A 314 15.13 15.30 -21.67
C ARG A 314 15.18 16.63 -20.89
N GLU A 315 14.38 17.61 -21.29
CA GLU A 315 14.23 18.89 -20.57
C GLU A 315 13.27 18.81 -19.36
N ARG A 316 12.61 17.67 -19.12
CA ARG A 316 11.55 17.52 -18.12
C ARG A 316 12.08 17.24 -16.72
N ARG A 317 11.16 17.21 -15.77
CA ARG A 317 11.38 16.81 -14.37
C ARG A 317 11.00 15.33 -14.19
N GLY A 318 11.42 14.74 -13.08
CA GLY A 318 11.00 13.39 -12.67
C GLY A 318 12.01 12.67 -11.78
N THR A 319 11.70 11.43 -11.42
CA THR A 319 12.63 10.50 -10.75
C THR A 319 12.67 9.14 -11.46
N GLN A 320 13.84 8.50 -11.39
CA GLN A 320 14.14 7.18 -11.94
C GLN A 320 14.77 6.37 -10.82
N ILE A 321 14.16 5.24 -10.45
CA ILE A 321 14.63 4.34 -9.40
C ILE A 321 14.96 3.00 -10.05
N TYR A 322 16.21 2.58 -9.86
CA TYR A 322 16.77 1.37 -10.45
C TYR A 322 17.20 0.40 -9.35
N ILE A 323 16.56 -0.77 -9.26
CA ILE A 323 16.76 -1.75 -8.19
C ILE A 323 17.28 -3.04 -8.81
N TRP A 324 18.37 -3.60 -8.28
CA TRP A 324 18.93 -4.89 -8.72
C TRP A 324 19.33 -5.74 -7.51
N ASN A 325 19.94 -6.91 -7.78
CA ASN A 325 20.13 -7.96 -6.78
C ASN A 325 18.79 -8.25 -6.08
N LEU A 326 17.77 -8.50 -6.92
CA LEU A 326 16.37 -8.66 -6.53
C LEU A 326 16.15 -9.86 -5.62
N ASP A 327 15.09 -9.82 -4.82
CA ASP A 327 14.68 -10.86 -3.88
C ASP A 327 14.66 -12.27 -4.52
N GLU A 328 15.36 -13.23 -3.92
CA GLU A 328 15.58 -14.58 -4.47
C GLU A 328 14.62 -15.60 -3.86
N TRP A 329 14.06 -16.47 -4.70
CA TRP A 329 13.19 -17.59 -4.36
C TRP A 329 13.87 -18.89 -4.82
N GLY A 330 14.74 -19.44 -3.97
CA GLY A 330 15.60 -20.57 -4.33
C GLY A 330 16.57 -20.19 -5.45
N SER A 331 16.59 -20.95 -6.54
CA SER A 331 17.39 -20.66 -7.74
C SER A 331 16.80 -19.60 -8.68
N ASN A 332 15.69 -18.97 -8.30
CA ASN A 332 14.91 -18.03 -9.10
C ASN A 332 14.71 -16.70 -8.33
N TYR A 333 13.98 -15.75 -8.91
CA TYR A 333 13.55 -14.52 -8.23
C TYR A 333 12.12 -14.63 -7.68
N SER A 334 11.80 -13.94 -6.58
CA SER A 334 10.45 -13.83 -6.01
C SER A 334 9.43 -13.18 -6.95
N LEU A 335 9.91 -12.42 -7.93
CA LEU A 335 9.12 -11.88 -9.04
C LEU A 335 9.35 -12.68 -10.33
N GLU A 336 8.29 -12.77 -11.13
CA GLU A 336 8.31 -13.17 -12.54
C GLU A 336 7.87 -11.97 -13.38
N TRP A 337 8.28 -11.90 -14.65
CA TRP A 337 7.83 -10.84 -15.55
C TRP A 337 7.66 -11.36 -16.98
N GLN A 338 6.70 -10.76 -17.69
CA GLN A 338 6.38 -11.06 -19.07
C GLN A 338 6.35 -9.75 -19.86
N LEU A 339 7.12 -9.70 -20.96
CA LEU A 339 7.15 -8.55 -21.85
C LEU A 339 5.81 -8.45 -22.60
N GLY A 340 5.28 -7.24 -22.78
CA GLY A 340 4.13 -7.03 -23.67
C GLY A 340 4.53 -7.11 -25.14
N SER A 341 3.70 -7.71 -25.99
CA SER A 341 4.00 -7.80 -27.42
C SER A 341 4.02 -6.41 -28.06
N ILE A 342 5.18 -6.01 -28.59
CA ILE A 342 5.36 -4.73 -29.30
C ILE A 342 4.77 -4.88 -30.72
N GLY A 343 3.44 -4.78 -30.84
CA GLY A 343 2.78 -4.85 -32.15
C GLY A 343 1.28 -5.12 -32.10
N GLY A 344 0.48 -4.09 -31.78
CA GLY A 344 -0.94 -3.90 -32.16
C GLY A 344 -2.00 -4.90 -31.65
N SER A 345 -1.67 -6.17 -31.46
CA SER A 345 -2.59 -7.25 -31.12
C SER A 345 -2.86 -7.31 -29.62
N SER A 346 -4.14 -7.39 -29.25
CA SER A 346 -4.62 -7.18 -27.87
C SER A 346 -4.32 -8.30 -26.87
N PHE A 347 -3.61 -9.36 -27.29
CA PHE A 347 -3.63 -10.67 -26.63
C PHE A 347 -2.51 -10.93 -25.60
N GLN A 348 -1.40 -10.17 -25.62
CA GLN A 348 -0.31 -10.31 -24.65
C GLN A 348 0.12 -8.94 -24.10
N LYS A 349 -0.57 -8.52 -23.03
CA LYS A 349 -0.22 -7.32 -22.24
C LYS A 349 0.87 -7.69 -21.23
N GLY A 350 1.94 -6.90 -21.17
CA GLY A 350 3.05 -7.16 -20.26
C GLY A 350 2.64 -7.06 -18.78
N ASP A 351 3.25 -7.87 -17.91
CA ASP A 351 2.92 -7.88 -16.48
C ASP A 351 4.13 -8.35 -15.63
N ILE A 352 4.05 -8.09 -14.32
CA ILE A 352 4.98 -8.57 -13.30
C ILE A 352 4.15 -9.36 -12.29
N TYR A 353 4.55 -10.59 -11.99
CA TYR A 353 3.84 -11.48 -11.07
C TYR A 353 4.67 -11.79 -9.82
N ILE A 354 4.00 -12.08 -8.71
CA ILE A 354 4.64 -12.77 -7.58
C ILE A 354 4.76 -14.26 -7.95
N ARG A 355 5.98 -14.80 -7.99
CA ARG A 355 6.26 -16.18 -8.44
C ARG A 355 5.42 -17.24 -7.73
N SER A 356 5.24 -17.09 -6.42
CA SER A 356 4.51 -18.06 -5.61
C SER A 356 3.02 -18.15 -5.93
N ARG A 357 2.45 -17.11 -6.58
CA ARG A 357 1.02 -16.96 -6.94
C ARG A 357 0.05 -17.23 -5.77
N ARG A 358 0.54 -17.15 -4.53
CA ARG A 358 -0.23 -17.38 -3.30
C ARG A 358 -1.25 -16.26 -3.11
N ILE A 359 -2.47 -16.65 -2.80
CA ILE A 359 -3.59 -15.76 -2.49
C ILE A 359 -3.51 -15.36 -1.01
N ARG A 360 -3.83 -14.10 -0.69
CA ARG A 360 -3.88 -13.60 0.69
C ARG A 360 -5.05 -14.29 1.40
N SER A 361 -4.76 -14.89 2.57
CA SER A 361 -5.78 -15.55 3.40
C SER A 361 -6.89 -14.56 3.79
N ARG A 362 -8.15 -15.01 3.66
CA ARG A 362 -9.37 -14.27 3.95
C ARG A 362 -10.44 -15.27 4.46
N PRO A 363 -11.28 -14.91 5.45
CA PRO A 363 -12.34 -15.80 5.94
C PRO A 363 -13.25 -16.30 4.80
N SER A 364 -13.64 -17.57 4.85
CA SER A 364 -14.53 -18.22 3.87
C SER A 364 -14.18 -18.01 2.39
N GLN A 365 -12.91 -17.75 2.04
CA GLN A 365 -12.51 -17.60 0.64
C GLN A 365 -12.14 -18.95 0.00
N THR A 366 -13.07 -19.49 -0.80
CA THR A 366 -12.86 -20.69 -1.61
C THR A 366 -12.09 -20.42 -2.91
N SER A 367 -12.16 -19.20 -3.46
CA SER A 367 -11.58 -18.89 -4.76
C SER A 367 -10.06 -19.03 -4.82
N GLN A 368 -9.61 -19.79 -5.82
CA GLN A 368 -8.20 -19.91 -6.22
C GLN A 368 -7.82 -18.93 -7.35
N LYS A 369 -8.63 -17.87 -7.58
CA LYS A 369 -8.42 -16.89 -8.67
C LYS A 369 -8.64 -15.46 -8.18
N VAL A 370 -7.67 -14.94 -7.42
CA VAL A 370 -7.58 -13.52 -7.03
C VAL A 370 -6.33 -12.87 -7.65
N PRO A 371 -6.36 -12.44 -8.93
CA PRO A 371 -5.19 -11.88 -9.60
C PRO A 371 -4.61 -10.64 -8.90
N LEU A 372 -5.42 -9.87 -8.18
CA LEU A 372 -4.96 -8.71 -7.39
C LEU A 372 -3.85 -9.07 -6.40
N ASP A 373 -3.83 -10.30 -5.87
CA ASP A 373 -2.84 -10.73 -4.90
C ASP A 373 -1.48 -11.10 -5.53
N TYR A 374 -1.40 -11.33 -6.86
CA TYR A 374 -0.18 -11.85 -7.51
C TYR A 374 0.13 -11.31 -8.92
N SER A 375 -0.72 -10.47 -9.53
CA SER A 375 -0.48 -9.75 -10.81
C SER A 375 -0.40 -8.25 -10.53
N LEU A 376 0.73 -7.62 -10.85
CA LEU A 376 0.98 -6.22 -10.55
C LEU A 376 0.01 -5.33 -11.34
N ARG A 377 -0.22 -5.66 -12.61
CA ARG A 377 -1.27 -5.05 -13.45
C ARG A 377 -2.63 -5.09 -12.77
N SER A 378 -3.04 -6.25 -12.26
CA SER A 378 -4.36 -6.43 -11.62
C SER A 378 -4.52 -5.61 -10.34
N TYR A 379 -3.44 -5.41 -9.58
CA TYR A 379 -3.44 -4.53 -8.40
C TYR A 379 -3.48 -3.05 -8.79
N LEU A 380 -2.65 -2.63 -9.76
CA LEU A 380 -2.56 -1.25 -10.23
C LEU A 380 -3.79 -0.79 -11.04
N GLU A 381 -4.68 -1.70 -11.45
CA GLU A 381 -6.01 -1.32 -11.97
C GLU A 381 -6.89 -0.61 -10.93
N VAL A 382 -6.74 -0.94 -9.64
CA VAL A 382 -7.64 -0.48 -8.56
C VAL A 382 -6.92 0.16 -7.37
N ILE A 383 -5.60 0.32 -7.43
CA ILE A 383 -4.76 0.90 -6.37
C ILE A 383 -5.23 2.30 -5.89
N PHE A 384 -5.85 3.09 -6.78
CA PHE A 384 -6.41 4.40 -6.47
C PHE A 384 -7.92 4.44 -6.70
N LEU A 385 -8.65 5.09 -5.78
CA LEU A 385 -10.11 5.27 -5.83
C LEU A 385 -10.55 6.11 -7.04
N VAL A 386 -9.75 7.13 -7.37
CA VAL A 386 -9.94 7.98 -8.55
C VAL A 386 -8.59 8.10 -9.29
N PRO A 387 -8.26 7.17 -10.19
CA PRO A 387 -6.95 7.14 -10.84
C PRO A 387 -6.79 8.31 -11.83
N ARG A 388 -5.64 8.99 -11.77
CA ARG A 388 -5.29 10.14 -12.64
C ARG A 388 -3.99 9.90 -13.43
N MET A 389 -2.91 9.53 -12.75
CA MET A 389 -1.62 9.14 -13.35
C MET A 389 -1.81 7.98 -14.35
N LYS A 390 -1.16 8.03 -15.52
CA LYS A 390 -1.06 6.89 -16.45
C LYS A 390 0.03 5.94 -15.96
N ILE A 391 -0.32 4.68 -15.66
CA ILE A 391 0.63 3.69 -15.15
C ILE A 391 0.91 2.63 -16.23
N TYR A 392 2.17 2.33 -16.51
CA TYR A 392 2.60 1.31 -17.47
C TYR A 392 3.36 0.20 -16.73
N VAL A 393 3.05 -1.06 -17.05
CA VAL A 393 3.79 -2.24 -16.56
C VAL A 393 4.29 -3.02 -17.78
N GLN A 394 5.60 -3.27 -17.83
CA GLN A 394 6.28 -3.96 -18.95
C GLN A 394 5.84 -3.40 -20.32
N GLY A 395 6.02 -2.07 -20.48
CA GLY A 395 5.65 -1.29 -21.67
C GLY A 395 4.14 -1.10 -21.92
N SER A 396 3.27 -1.86 -21.23
CA SER A 396 1.84 -1.91 -21.49
C SER A 396 1.04 -1.07 -20.49
N LEU A 397 0.20 -0.14 -20.97
CA LEU A 397 -0.69 0.69 -20.13
C LEU A 397 -1.60 -0.16 -19.24
N VAL A 398 -1.71 0.19 -17.96
CA VAL A 398 -2.66 -0.41 -17.00
C VAL A 398 -4.02 0.27 -17.12
N ASN A 399 -5.09 -0.52 -17.12
CA ASN A 399 -6.46 -0.02 -17.24
C ASN A 399 -7.02 0.47 -15.88
N SER A 400 -6.33 1.43 -15.26
CA SER A 400 -6.68 1.92 -13.93
C SER A 400 -8.05 2.60 -13.94
N ARG A 401 -8.95 2.12 -13.08
CA ARG A 401 -10.38 2.47 -13.09
C ARG A 401 -10.95 2.73 -11.69
N PRO A 402 -11.83 3.73 -11.51
CA PRO A 402 -12.54 3.97 -10.25
C PRO A 402 -13.55 2.85 -10.00
N LEU A 403 -13.18 1.84 -9.21
CA LEU A 403 -13.89 0.56 -9.08
C LEU A 403 -15.41 0.71 -8.84
N ALA A 404 -15.83 1.66 -8.01
CA ALA A 404 -17.23 1.96 -7.71
C ALA A 404 -18.08 2.35 -8.95
N LYS A 405 -17.48 2.93 -9.99
CA LYS A 405 -18.17 3.29 -11.25
C LYS A 405 -18.37 2.08 -12.19
N PHE A 406 -17.80 0.91 -11.86
CA PHE A 406 -17.80 -0.31 -12.70
C PHE A 406 -18.58 -1.47 -12.05
N LEU A 407 -19.59 -1.15 -11.23
CA LEU A 407 -20.48 -2.11 -10.57
C LEU A 407 -21.89 -2.08 -11.19
N HIS A 408 -22.67 -3.14 -10.94
CA HIS A 408 -24.03 -3.35 -11.40
C HIS A 408 -25.01 -3.42 -10.22
N LYS A 409 -26.27 -2.97 -10.39
CA LYS A 409 -27.25 -2.81 -9.28
C LYS A 409 -26.62 -2.00 -8.13
N THR A 410 -26.02 -0.85 -8.44
CA THR A 410 -25.23 -0.07 -7.48
C THR A 410 -26.10 0.69 -6.48
N VAL A 411 -25.81 0.51 -5.18
CA VAL A 411 -26.47 1.19 -4.06
C VAL A 411 -25.43 2.00 -3.27
N VAL A 412 -25.79 3.21 -2.85
CA VAL A 412 -24.91 4.12 -2.08
C VAL A 412 -25.46 4.30 -0.68
N GLU A 413 -24.88 3.56 0.27
CA GLU A 413 -25.20 3.62 1.69
C GLU A 413 -24.44 4.75 2.39
N LYS A 414 -25.16 5.59 3.12
CA LYS A 414 -24.60 6.66 3.97
C LYS A 414 -24.68 6.23 5.43
N GLY A 415 -23.64 6.52 6.20
CA GLY A 415 -23.61 6.22 7.64
C GLY A 415 -22.98 7.35 8.45
N ASN A 416 -23.10 7.24 9.76
CA ASN A 416 -22.27 7.95 10.72
C ASN A 416 -21.65 6.90 11.67
N ILE A 417 -20.33 6.96 11.86
CA ILE A 417 -19.57 6.09 12.75
C ILE A 417 -18.70 6.99 13.64
N MET A 418 -18.92 6.93 14.95
CA MET A 418 -18.19 7.75 15.95
C MET A 418 -18.22 9.26 15.63
N GLY A 419 -19.38 9.78 15.21
CA GLY A 419 -19.58 11.18 14.83
C GLY A 419 -19.22 11.49 13.38
N LYS A 420 -18.49 10.62 12.68
CA LYS A 420 -17.93 10.86 11.35
C LYS A 420 -18.78 10.24 10.24
N HIS A 421 -19.01 10.99 9.17
CA HIS A 421 -19.78 10.49 8.03
C HIS A 421 -18.98 9.50 7.19
N VAL A 422 -19.64 8.41 6.78
CA VAL A 422 -19.09 7.39 5.87
C VAL A 422 -20.01 7.18 4.67
N ARG A 423 -19.43 6.78 3.53
CA ARG A 423 -20.17 6.47 2.31
C ARG A 423 -19.65 5.20 1.68
N LEU A 424 -20.47 4.16 1.71
CA LEU A 424 -20.21 2.88 1.06
C LEU A 424 -20.96 2.81 -0.27
N THR A 425 -20.28 2.37 -1.32
CA THR A 425 -20.91 1.98 -2.59
C THR A 425 -20.87 0.47 -2.70
N LEU A 426 -22.02 -0.19 -2.78
CA LEU A 426 -22.17 -1.63 -2.97
C LEU A 426 -22.72 -1.92 -4.37
N GLY A 427 -22.28 -3.01 -4.98
CA GLY A 427 -22.80 -3.47 -6.27
C GLY A 427 -22.24 -4.85 -6.64
N ARG A 428 -22.75 -5.44 -7.72
CA ARG A 428 -22.31 -6.75 -8.24
C ARG A 428 -21.33 -6.57 -9.41
N CYS A 429 -20.39 -7.49 -9.56
CA CYS A 429 -19.41 -7.49 -10.66
C CYS A 429 -19.34 -8.87 -11.32
N GLN A 430 -19.53 -8.92 -12.65
CA GLN A 430 -19.51 -10.17 -13.43
C GLN A 430 -18.23 -10.99 -13.22
N LEU A 431 -17.09 -10.33 -13.39
CA LEU A 431 -15.78 -10.98 -13.35
C LEU A 431 -15.49 -11.61 -11.97
N GLU A 432 -15.96 -10.96 -10.90
CA GLU A 432 -15.76 -11.46 -9.54
C GLU A 432 -16.83 -12.50 -9.15
N TRP A 433 -18.04 -12.42 -9.68
CA TRP A 433 -19.05 -13.50 -9.60
C TRP A 433 -18.55 -14.81 -10.23
N GLU A 434 -17.98 -14.71 -11.44
CA GLU A 434 -17.37 -15.84 -12.17
C GLU A 434 -16.18 -16.45 -11.43
N ARG A 435 -15.41 -15.63 -10.71
CA ARG A 435 -14.28 -16.05 -9.87
C ARG A 435 -14.66 -16.53 -8.47
N SER A 436 -15.92 -16.43 -8.05
CA SER A 436 -16.35 -16.61 -6.65
C SER A 436 -15.63 -15.70 -5.64
N ASN A 437 -15.37 -14.45 -6.06
CA ASN A 437 -14.78 -13.39 -5.25
C ASN A 437 -15.86 -12.41 -4.77
N CYS A 438 -15.66 -11.85 -3.58
CA CYS A 438 -16.50 -10.79 -3.00
C CYS A 438 -15.78 -10.09 -1.84
N GLY A 439 -16.33 -8.96 -1.40
CA GLY A 439 -15.87 -8.22 -0.22
C GLY A 439 -15.67 -6.72 -0.47
N ILE A 440 -15.25 -6.02 0.57
CA ILE A 440 -15.10 -4.56 0.58
C ILE A 440 -13.67 -4.16 0.20
N PHE A 441 -13.55 -3.05 -0.51
CA PHE A 441 -12.30 -2.35 -0.84
C PHE A 441 -12.25 -1.06 -0.02
N LEU A 442 -11.27 -0.97 0.88
CA LEU A 442 -11.11 0.14 1.82
C LEU A 442 -9.97 1.04 1.34
N TYR A 443 -10.30 2.30 1.06
CA TYR A 443 -9.36 3.33 0.61
C TYR A 443 -9.09 4.36 1.73
N TRP A 444 -7.88 4.93 1.77
CA TRP A 444 -7.49 6.02 2.67
C TRP A 444 -6.64 7.03 1.86
N HIS A 445 -6.99 8.32 1.90
CA HIS A 445 -6.61 9.35 0.92
C HIS A 445 -6.72 8.88 -0.55
N GLY A 446 -7.79 8.15 -0.86
CA GLY A 446 -8.01 7.55 -2.18
C GLY A 446 -7.03 6.44 -2.56
N ARG A 447 -6.28 5.85 -1.61
CA ARG A 447 -5.30 4.77 -1.82
C ARG A 447 -5.77 3.46 -1.15
N LEU A 448 -5.74 2.35 -1.89
CA LEU A 448 -6.27 1.04 -1.49
C LEU A 448 -5.47 0.37 -0.36
N ILE A 449 -6.01 0.32 0.87
CA ILE A 449 -5.36 -0.32 2.02
C ILE A 449 -5.71 -1.82 2.10
N GLU A 450 -7.00 -2.16 1.94
CA GLU A 450 -7.49 -3.55 2.00
C GLU A 450 -8.43 -3.85 0.82
N ALA A 451 -8.31 -5.06 0.26
CA ALA A 451 -9.06 -5.51 -0.90
C ALA A 451 -9.70 -6.89 -0.66
N TYR A 452 -10.98 -7.02 -1.02
CA TYR A 452 -11.84 -8.17 -0.71
C TYR A 452 -11.96 -8.44 0.80
N LYS A 453 -12.01 -7.38 1.63
CA LYS A 453 -12.26 -7.51 3.07
C LYS A 453 -13.63 -8.16 3.29
N ARG A 454 -13.66 -9.28 4.01
CA ARG A 454 -14.90 -10.01 4.33
C ARG A 454 -15.53 -9.40 5.57
N VAL A 455 -16.85 -9.21 5.52
CA VAL A 455 -17.68 -8.56 6.54
C VAL A 455 -19.05 -9.26 6.57
N GLY A 456 -19.75 -9.23 7.70
CA GLY A 456 -21.10 -9.81 7.81
C GLY A 456 -21.12 -11.31 7.47
N GLY A 457 -22.18 -11.75 6.79
CA GLY A 457 -22.34 -13.15 6.36
C GLY A 457 -21.24 -13.66 5.41
N MET A 458 -20.52 -12.77 4.70
CA MET A 458 -19.36 -13.14 3.86
C MET A 458 -18.18 -13.72 4.65
N ILE A 459 -18.18 -13.61 5.98
CA ILE A 459 -17.21 -14.25 6.88
C ILE A 459 -17.61 -15.71 7.13
N GLN A 460 -18.90 -16.01 7.20
CA GLN A 460 -19.44 -17.31 7.62
C GLN A 460 -19.67 -18.28 6.46
N SER A 461 -20.01 -17.77 5.27
CA SER A 461 -20.28 -18.58 4.07
C SER A 461 -19.52 -18.06 2.86
N ALA A 462 -19.01 -18.98 2.04
CA ALA A 462 -18.21 -18.67 0.86
C ALA A 462 -19.03 -18.18 -0.33
N ASP A 463 -20.30 -18.62 -0.44
CA ASP A 463 -21.23 -18.18 -1.48
C ASP A 463 -22.06 -16.96 -1.05
N MET A 464 -22.14 -16.65 0.25
CA MET A 464 -22.83 -15.45 0.73
C MET A 464 -22.07 -14.18 0.30
N GLY A 465 -22.80 -13.25 -0.31
CA GLY A 465 -22.20 -12.06 -0.90
C GLY A 465 -21.41 -12.32 -2.18
N ARG A 466 -21.42 -13.53 -2.79
CA ARG A 466 -20.65 -13.84 -4.01
C ARG A 466 -20.85 -12.77 -5.09
N GLY A 467 -19.74 -12.32 -5.70
CA GLY A 467 -19.74 -11.26 -6.72
C GLY A 467 -20.13 -9.86 -6.23
N VAL A 468 -20.52 -9.67 -4.97
CA VAL A 468 -20.75 -8.35 -4.37
C VAL A 468 -19.41 -7.72 -4.01
N ILE A 469 -19.24 -6.48 -4.44
CA ILE A 469 -18.07 -5.64 -4.18
C ILE A 469 -18.55 -4.38 -3.47
N GLY A 470 -17.94 -4.09 -2.33
CA GLY A 470 -18.08 -2.80 -1.65
C GLY A 470 -16.89 -1.90 -1.94
N VAL A 471 -17.11 -0.59 -2.04
CA VAL A 471 -16.07 0.43 -2.16
C VAL A 471 -16.36 1.56 -1.19
N ILE A 472 -15.38 1.88 -0.34
CA ILE A 472 -15.48 2.93 0.68
C ILE A 472 -14.14 3.66 0.82
N ASP A 473 -14.18 4.98 0.97
CA ASP A 473 -13.06 5.74 1.51
C ASP A 473 -13.28 5.94 3.02
N VAL A 474 -12.27 5.61 3.82
CA VAL A 474 -12.30 5.64 5.28
C VAL A 474 -11.35 6.70 5.86
N THR A 475 -10.85 7.62 5.03
CA THR A 475 -9.93 8.72 5.41
C THR A 475 -10.34 9.39 6.71
N ASP A 476 -11.54 9.99 6.74
CA ASP A 476 -11.99 10.78 7.87
C ASP A 476 -12.13 9.91 9.13
N LEU A 477 -12.63 8.68 8.97
CA LEU A 477 -12.81 7.72 10.07
C LEU A 477 -11.49 7.33 10.73
N MET A 478 -10.45 7.04 9.93
CA MET A 478 -9.18 6.46 10.39
C MET A 478 -8.12 7.48 10.84
N ASN A 479 -8.40 8.78 10.72
CA ASN A 479 -7.59 9.85 11.32
C ASN A 479 -8.09 10.09 12.77
N ASP A 480 -7.23 9.95 13.78
CA ASP A 480 -7.68 9.88 15.19
C ASP A 480 -8.09 11.23 15.83
N GLY A 481 -7.95 12.34 15.10
CA GLY A 481 -8.23 13.70 15.58
C GLY A 481 -7.13 14.32 16.45
N LYS A 482 -6.07 13.58 16.77
CA LYS A 482 -4.90 14.00 17.54
C LYS A 482 -3.59 13.97 16.73
N GLY A 483 -3.69 13.70 15.42
CA GLY A 483 -2.56 13.62 14.49
C GLY A 483 -1.99 12.20 14.33
N GLY A 484 -2.55 11.21 15.01
CA GLY A 484 -2.33 9.80 14.74
C GLY A 484 -3.28 9.28 13.65
N VAL A 485 -2.90 8.15 13.06
CA VAL A 485 -3.65 7.53 11.96
C VAL A 485 -3.61 6.02 12.09
N LEU A 486 -4.77 5.38 11.96
CA LEU A 486 -5.01 3.97 12.24
C LEU A 486 -4.64 3.01 11.09
N VAL A 487 -3.78 3.42 10.15
CA VAL A 487 -3.25 2.53 9.08
C VAL A 487 -1.95 1.88 9.53
N LEU A 488 -1.69 0.64 9.12
CA LEU A 488 -0.41 -0.04 9.38
C LEU A 488 0.73 0.57 8.55
N ASN A 489 1.96 0.48 9.06
CA ASN A 489 3.15 1.12 8.45
C ASN A 489 3.39 0.73 6.98
N ASN A 490 3.01 -0.49 6.58
CA ASN A 490 3.15 -1.01 5.22
C ASN A 490 1.95 -0.70 4.30
N LYS A 491 0.92 -0.01 4.81
CA LYS A 491 -0.32 0.37 4.11
C LYS A 491 -1.12 -0.82 3.55
N GLN A 492 -0.99 -2.02 4.15
CA GLN A 492 -1.69 -3.24 3.70
C GLN A 492 -2.83 -3.72 4.63
N GLY A 493 -3.14 -2.92 5.65
CA GLY A 493 -4.21 -3.13 6.62
C GLY A 493 -4.32 -1.98 7.62
N PHE A 494 -5.27 -2.08 8.55
CA PHE A 494 -5.49 -1.10 9.63
C PHE A 494 -5.02 -1.62 10.99
N GLN A 495 -4.88 -0.72 11.96
CA GLN A 495 -4.60 -1.03 13.36
C GLN A 495 -5.90 -1.45 14.05
N ASP A 496 -5.83 -2.49 14.89
CA ASP A 496 -6.97 -2.91 15.70
C ASP A 496 -7.38 -1.76 16.64
N SER A 497 -8.67 -1.41 16.58
CA SER A 497 -9.20 -0.16 17.13
C SER A 497 -10.73 -0.17 17.10
N GLU A 498 -11.34 0.56 18.04
CA GLU A 498 -12.80 0.69 18.10
C GLU A 498 -13.39 1.24 16.79
N SER A 499 -12.71 2.20 16.15
CA SER A 499 -13.14 2.78 14.86
C SER A 499 -13.14 1.76 13.72
N TYR A 500 -12.19 0.83 13.70
CA TYR A 500 -12.15 -0.25 12.70
C TYR A 500 -13.16 -1.35 13.01
N ALA A 501 -13.27 -1.80 14.27
CA ALA A 501 -14.27 -2.80 14.67
C ALA A 501 -15.72 -2.33 14.42
N ARG A 502 -16.04 -1.06 14.79
CA ARG A 502 -17.35 -0.45 14.48
C ARG A 502 -17.57 -0.31 12.97
N LEU A 503 -16.52 -0.04 12.18
CA LEU A 503 -16.60 -0.05 10.72
C LEU A 503 -16.93 -1.44 10.18
N GLU A 504 -16.24 -2.50 10.61
CA GLU A 504 -16.50 -3.87 10.17
C GLU A 504 -17.94 -4.30 10.48
N THR A 505 -18.45 -3.98 11.67
CA THR A 505 -19.86 -4.26 12.04
C THR A 505 -20.85 -3.50 11.15
N TRP A 506 -20.60 -2.22 10.88
CA TRP A 506 -21.47 -1.41 10.01
C TRP A 506 -21.41 -1.87 8.54
N LEU A 507 -20.22 -2.15 8.02
CA LEU A 507 -20.00 -2.72 6.69
C LEU A 507 -20.66 -4.08 6.52
N GLY A 508 -20.57 -4.95 7.53
CA GLY A 508 -21.20 -6.27 7.54
C GLY A 508 -22.69 -6.17 7.38
N ARG A 509 -23.36 -5.48 8.32
CA ARG A 509 -24.81 -5.26 8.25
C ARG A 509 -25.23 -4.61 6.92
N LYS A 510 -24.47 -3.66 6.37
CA LYS A 510 -24.82 -3.04 5.08
C LYS A 510 -24.56 -3.93 3.86
N ALA A 511 -23.57 -4.83 3.91
CA ALA A 511 -23.37 -5.84 2.89
C ALA A 511 -24.48 -6.91 2.92
N ASP A 512 -24.91 -7.31 4.11
CA ASP A 512 -26.00 -8.28 4.31
C ASP A 512 -27.37 -7.66 3.92
N GLU A 513 -27.69 -6.44 4.38
CA GLU A 513 -28.87 -5.66 3.95
C GLU A 513 -28.93 -5.46 2.41
N TYR A 514 -27.79 -5.38 1.74
CA TYR A 514 -27.70 -5.30 0.28
C TYR A 514 -27.90 -6.67 -0.36
N TRP A 515 -27.28 -7.72 0.18
CA TRP A 515 -27.39 -9.09 -0.31
C TRP A 515 -28.84 -9.55 -0.29
N ASP A 516 -29.53 -9.46 0.84
CA ASP A 516 -30.91 -9.97 0.98
C ASP A 516 -31.89 -9.27 0.01
N LYS A 517 -31.64 -8.00 -0.33
CA LYS A 517 -32.44 -7.22 -1.31
C LYS A 517 -32.06 -7.47 -2.77
N ASN A 518 -30.86 -8.01 -3.05
CA ASN A 518 -30.31 -8.17 -4.40
C ASN A 518 -29.91 -9.61 -4.75
N PHE A 519 -30.14 -10.56 -3.85
CA PHE A 519 -29.98 -11.99 -4.06
C PHE A 519 -31.13 -12.46 -4.94
N ASP A 520 -30.84 -12.64 -6.23
CA ASP A 520 -31.78 -13.30 -7.12
C ASP A 520 -31.87 -14.77 -6.66
N GLU A 521 -33.00 -15.17 -6.03
CA GLU A 521 -33.29 -16.56 -5.69
C GLU A 521 -32.97 -17.47 -6.87
N LEU A 522 -32.42 -18.67 -6.60
CA LEU A 522 -31.83 -19.57 -7.59
C LEU A 522 -32.87 -20.19 -8.55
N ARG A 523 -33.46 -19.36 -9.42
CA ARG A 523 -34.25 -19.78 -10.57
C ARG A 523 -33.31 -20.43 -11.58
N VAL A 524 -33.25 -21.77 -11.53
CA VAL A 524 -32.37 -22.68 -12.30
C VAL A 524 -32.59 -22.64 -13.83
N THR A 525 -33.32 -21.64 -14.33
CA THR A 525 -33.27 -21.26 -15.75
C THR A 525 -31.88 -20.78 -16.13
N LYS A 526 -31.25 -21.41 -17.13
CA LYS A 526 -29.96 -21.02 -17.71
C LYS A 526 -30.04 -19.69 -18.50
N LYS A 527 -30.37 -18.59 -17.83
CA LYS A 527 -30.11 -17.24 -18.33
C LYS A 527 -28.67 -16.88 -17.98
N ASN A 528 -27.88 -16.48 -18.97
CA ASN A 528 -26.56 -15.92 -18.72
C ASN A 528 -26.75 -14.54 -18.06
N PHE A 529 -26.66 -14.51 -16.72
CA PHE A 529 -26.59 -13.26 -15.98
C PHE A 529 -25.30 -12.53 -16.39
N HIS A 530 -25.46 -11.34 -16.96
CA HIS A 530 -24.39 -10.45 -17.37
C HIS A 530 -24.47 -9.17 -16.52
N TYR A 531 -23.77 -9.15 -15.38
CA TYR A 531 -23.66 -7.99 -14.49
C TYR A 531 -22.75 -6.92 -15.13
N LYS A 532 -23.23 -6.28 -16.21
CA LYS A 532 -22.61 -5.13 -16.87
C LYS A 532 -22.70 -3.90 -15.95
N PRO A 533 -21.66 -3.05 -15.84
CA PRO A 533 -21.75 -1.79 -15.10
C PRO A 533 -23.01 -0.98 -15.42
N ASP A 534 -23.59 -0.33 -14.41
CA ASP A 534 -24.82 0.45 -14.57
C ASP A 534 -24.64 1.62 -15.56
N HIS A 535 -23.41 2.09 -15.73
CA HIS A 535 -23.00 3.11 -16.70
C HIS A 535 -21.62 2.74 -17.29
N GLU A 536 -21.40 3.00 -18.57
CA GLU A 536 -20.07 2.90 -19.19
C GLU A 536 -19.27 4.20 -18.96
N TRP A 537 -17.96 4.08 -18.72
CA TRP A 537 -17.10 5.22 -18.35
C TRP A 537 -15.77 5.20 -19.10
N VAL A 538 -15.43 6.32 -19.74
CA VAL A 538 -14.13 6.54 -20.41
C VAL A 538 -13.31 7.59 -19.66
N GLN A 539 -11.98 7.53 -19.77
CA GLN A 539 -11.09 8.55 -19.21
C GLN A 539 -10.42 9.37 -20.32
N CYS A 540 -10.49 10.69 -20.24
CA CYS A 540 -9.83 11.57 -21.20
C CYS A 540 -8.29 11.44 -21.11
N ALA A 541 -7.64 11.25 -22.25
CA ALA A 541 -6.18 11.15 -22.36
C ALA A 541 -5.47 12.50 -22.08
N LYS A 542 -6.12 13.64 -22.36
CA LYS A 542 -5.62 15.01 -22.08
C LYS A 542 -5.87 15.45 -20.64
N CYS A 543 -7.12 15.63 -20.22
CA CYS A 543 -7.45 16.21 -18.92
C CYS A 543 -7.62 15.21 -17.77
N ARG A 544 -7.52 13.90 -18.04
CA ARG A 544 -7.62 12.78 -17.06
C ARG A 544 -8.94 12.74 -16.25
N LYS A 545 -9.92 13.59 -16.55
CA LYS A 545 -11.31 13.49 -16.10
C LYS A 545 -11.97 12.22 -16.65
N TRP A 546 -12.86 11.61 -15.87
CA TRP A 546 -13.74 10.54 -16.32
C TRP A 546 -15.03 11.12 -16.91
N ARG A 547 -15.55 10.50 -17.97
CA ARG A 547 -16.81 10.83 -18.65
C ARG A 547 -17.70 9.61 -18.72
N MET A 548 -18.99 9.81 -18.45
CA MET A 548 -20.03 8.83 -18.65
C MET A 548 -20.35 8.73 -20.14
N LEU A 549 -20.47 7.52 -20.68
CA LEU A 549 -20.90 7.31 -22.07
C LEU A 549 -22.44 7.23 -22.14
N PRO A 550 -23.08 7.77 -23.20
CA PRO A 550 -24.51 7.56 -23.43
C PRO A 550 -24.87 6.08 -23.60
N PRO A 551 -26.11 5.67 -23.30
CA PRO A 551 -26.59 4.31 -23.54
C PRO A 551 -26.38 3.88 -24.99
N GLY A 552 -25.84 2.67 -25.18
CA GLY A 552 -25.56 2.08 -26.50
C GLY A 552 -24.08 2.06 -26.90
N PHE A 553 -23.23 2.92 -26.32
CA PHE A 553 -21.79 2.86 -26.54
C PHE A 553 -21.11 1.79 -25.64
N ASP A 554 -20.06 1.14 -26.15
CA ASP A 554 -19.17 0.23 -25.39
C ASP A 554 -17.77 0.87 -25.35
N THR A 555 -17.14 0.94 -24.17
CA THR A 555 -15.77 1.43 -24.01
C THR A 555 -14.74 0.72 -24.89
N LYS A 556 -14.99 -0.53 -25.31
CA LYS A 556 -14.15 -1.30 -26.25
C LYS A 556 -14.21 -0.80 -27.71
N SER A 557 -15.22 -0.02 -28.07
CA SER A 557 -15.36 0.56 -29.42
C SER A 557 -14.63 1.89 -29.58
N LEU A 558 -14.11 2.46 -28.48
CA LEU A 558 -13.38 3.72 -28.47
C LEU A 558 -11.89 3.51 -28.69
N SER A 559 -11.20 4.58 -29.12
CA SER A 559 -9.75 4.60 -29.29
C SER A 559 -9.00 4.45 -27.96
N LEU A 560 -7.83 3.78 -28.01
CA LEU A 560 -6.93 3.60 -26.86
C LEU A 560 -6.50 4.94 -26.22
N GLU A 561 -6.40 6.00 -27.01
CA GLU A 561 -6.39 7.37 -26.51
C GLU A 561 -7.67 8.08 -26.98
N TRP A 562 -8.56 8.36 -26.03
CA TRP A 562 -9.82 9.07 -26.25
C TRP A 562 -9.78 10.43 -25.56
N PHE A 563 -10.43 11.44 -26.15
CA PHE A 563 -10.40 12.83 -25.69
C PHE A 563 -11.81 13.41 -25.60
N CYS A 564 -12.06 14.37 -24.70
CA CYS A 564 -13.40 14.92 -24.48
C CYS A 564 -14.08 15.43 -25.77
N TYR A 565 -13.32 16.03 -26.70
CA TYR A 565 -13.85 16.55 -27.96
C TYR A 565 -14.30 15.46 -28.95
N MET A 566 -14.11 14.19 -28.64
CA MET A 566 -14.50 13.06 -29.48
C MET A 566 -15.90 12.56 -29.11
N ALA A 567 -16.58 11.97 -30.09
CA ALA A 567 -17.78 11.18 -29.84
C ALA A 567 -17.50 10.08 -28.78
N PRO A 568 -18.45 9.79 -27.88
CA PRO A 568 -19.81 10.32 -27.82
C PRO A 568 -19.99 11.47 -26.79
N PHE A 569 -18.92 12.16 -26.37
CA PHE A 569 -19.01 13.27 -25.41
C PHE A 569 -18.98 14.65 -26.08
N GLU A 570 -18.14 14.81 -27.11
CA GLU A 570 -18.04 16.01 -27.98
C GLU A 570 -17.89 17.35 -27.23
N GLY A 571 -17.39 17.30 -26.00
CA GLY A 571 -17.34 18.41 -25.06
C GLY A 571 -15.92 18.84 -24.68
N SER A 572 -15.82 19.92 -23.90
CA SER A 572 -14.52 20.50 -23.56
C SER A 572 -13.80 19.81 -22.39
N CYS A 573 -12.54 20.20 -22.19
CA CYS A 573 -11.73 19.77 -21.04
C CYS A 573 -12.00 20.60 -19.77
N GLU A 574 -12.60 21.78 -19.90
CA GLU A 574 -12.93 22.65 -18.76
C GLU A 574 -14.11 22.08 -17.97
N ILE A 575 -15.14 21.53 -18.66
CA ILE A 575 -16.36 20.95 -18.08
C ILE A 575 -16.02 20.08 -16.85
N PRO A 576 -16.61 20.31 -15.67
CA PRO A 576 -16.38 19.52 -14.45
C PRO A 576 -16.58 18.01 -14.66
N GLU A 577 -15.93 17.16 -13.87
CA GLU A 577 -16.18 15.70 -13.94
C GLU A 577 -17.53 15.33 -13.32
N GLU A 578 -18.29 14.49 -14.03
CA GLU A 578 -19.56 13.96 -13.50
C GLU A 578 -19.34 13.11 -12.23
N LYS A 579 -20.09 13.48 -11.18
CA LYS A 579 -20.29 12.68 -9.97
C LYS A 579 -21.55 11.85 -10.17
N VAL A 580 -21.49 10.54 -9.90
CA VAL A 580 -22.68 9.68 -9.89
C VAL A 580 -23.64 10.21 -8.83
N GLN A 581 -24.83 10.67 -9.26
CA GLN A 581 -25.90 11.02 -8.34
C GLN A 581 -26.47 9.73 -7.74
N GLY A 582 -26.66 9.70 -6.42
CA GLY A 582 -27.21 8.53 -5.74
C GLY A 582 -28.73 8.47 -5.91
N GLY A 583 -29.24 7.39 -6.49
CA GLY A 583 -30.67 7.13 -6.58
C GLY A 583 -31.31 7.49 -7.92
N VAL A 584 -30.91 6.83 -9.01
CA VAL A 584 -31.82 6.56 -10.13
C VAL A 584 -32.14 5.07 -10.10
N ILE A 585 -33.31 4.71 -9.59
CA ILE A 585 -33.82 3.35 -9.70
C ILE A 585 -34.28 3.18 -11.15
N THR A 586 -33.51 2.46 -11.96
CA THR A 586 -33.96 2.06 -13.29
C THR A 586 -35.04 0.99 -13.15
N LEU A 587 -36.27 1.41 -12.84
CA LEU A 587 -37.46 0.58 -12.91
C LEU A 587 -37.61 0.12 -14.37
N SER A 588 -37.12 -1.09 -14.64
CA SER A 588 -37.26 -1.73 -15.95
C SER A 588 -38.74 -1.94 -16.22
N ALA A 589 -39.29 -1.13 -17.13
CA ALA A 589 -40.72 -1.09 -17.41
C ALA A 589 -41.25 -2.50 -17.70
N LYS A 590 -42.05 -3.03 -16.77
CA LYS A 590 -42.81 -4.27 -17.00
C LYS A 590 -43.69 -4.02 -18.21
N ARG A 591 -43.46 -4.77 -19.29
CA ARG A 591 -44.30 -4.70 -20.48
C ARG A 591 -45.73 -5.09 -20.10
N SER A 592 -46.68 -4.30 -20.59
CA SER A 592 -48.11 -4.60 -20.51
C SER A 592 -48.44 -5.94 -21.17
N GLY A 593 -49.46 -6.62 -20.64
CA GLY A 593 -50.09 -7.77 -21.30
C GLY A 593 -49.76 -9.12 -20.68
N TYR A 594 -50.43 -9.42 -19.57
CA TYR A 594 -51.23 -10.64 -19.45
C TYR A 594 -52.51 -10.26 -18.70
N ASN A 595 -53.67 -10.71 -19.18
CA ASN A 595 -54.92 -10.63 -18.42
C ASN A 595 -54.89 -11.72 -17.35
N ASP A 596 -55.48 -11.45 -16.19
CA ASP A 596 -55.79 -12.47 -15.19
C ASP A 596 -57.15 -12.14 -14.56
N ASP A 597 -58.13 -13.01 -14.77
CA ASP A 597 -59.49 -12.87 -14.25
C ASP A 597 -59.64 -13.71 -12.98
N SER A 598 -59.61 -13.12 -11.78
CA SER A 598 -60.51 -13.52 -10.67
C SER A 598 -60.41 -12.70 -9.36
N VAL A 599 -61.53 -12.11 -8.99
CA VAL A 599 -62.20 -12.23 -7.66
C VAL A 599 -61.41 -11.87 -6.38
N SER A 600 -61.53 -10.59 -6.00
CA SER A 600 -61.80 -10.03 -4.66
C SER A 600 -61.26 -10.69 -3.36
N SER A 601 -60.60 -9.90 -2.51
CA SER A 601 -61.22 -9.40 -1.25
C SER A 601 -60.33 -8.40 -0.49
N GLU A 602 -60.90 -7.23 -0.17
CA GLU A 602 -60.62 -6.45 1.05
C GLU A 602 -61.94 -6.47 1.89
N PRO A 603 -62.04 -5.89 3.11
CA PRO A 603 -62.08 -4.42 3.24
C PRO A 603 -61.61 -3.82 4.60
N GLU A 604 -61.49 -2.47 4.64
CA GLU A 604 -61.51 -1.54 5.82
C GLU A 604 -60.41 -1.67 6.90
N GLU A 605 -60.17 -0.68 7.78
CA GLU A 605 -59.90 0.78 7.67
C GLU A 605 -59.15 1.19 8.97
N ASP A 606 -58.45 2.34 9.01
CA ASP A 606 -58.60 3.39 10.06
C ASP A 606 -57.46 4.44 10.10
N THR A 607 -57.89 5.70 10.29
CA THR A 607 -57.24 6.91 10.89
C THR A 607 -55.70 7.06 10.89
N ASP A 608 -55.09 8.10 10.30
CA ASP A 608 -55.23 9.58 10.50
C ASP A 608 -54.32 10.16 11.61
N ASP A 609 -53.35 10.98 11.22
CA ASP A 609 -52.92 12.21 11.90
C ASP A 609 -52.11 13.10 10.91
N SER A 610 -51.71 14.30 11.33
CA SER A 610 -51.75 15.52 10.52
C SER A 610 -50.41 16.25 10.31
N ASP A 611 -50.39 17.10 9.28
CA ASP A 611 -49.25 17.93 8.84
C ASP A 611 -49.07 19.18 9.74
N PRO A 612 -47.90 19.85 9.73
CA PRO A 612 -47.89 21.12 8.99
C PRO A 612 -46.57 21.50 8.29
N ASP A 613 -46.65 21.65 6.97
CA ASP A 613 -46.34 22.84 6.16
C ASP A 613 -44.91 23.44 6.21
N VAL A 614 -44.30 23.63 5.03
CA VAL A 614 -43.82 24.97 4.58
C VAL A 614 -43.41 24.96 3.09
N LYS A 615 -44.25 25.61 2.28
CA LYS A 615 -43.93 26.42 1.07
C LYS A 615 -43.11 25.78 -0.07
N VAL A 616 -43.84 25.34 -1.11
CA VAL A 616 -43.36 25.24 -2.50
C VAL A 616 -43.31 26.63 -3.15
N ILE A 617 -42.30 26.89 -4.00
CA ILE A 617 -42.23 28.07 -4.87
C ILE A 617 -42.41 27.62 -6.32
N TYR A 618 -43.38 28.22 -7.03
CA TYR A 618 -43.61 27.99 -8.47
C TYR A 618 -42.89 29.05 -9.31
N LEU A 619 -42.34 28.64 -10.45
CA LEU A 619 -41.95 29.50 -11.56
C LEU A 619 -42.60 28.98 -12.85
N PRO A 620 -43.03 29.86 -13.77
CA PRO A 620 -43.84 29.47 -14.91
C PRO A 620 -43.06 28.77 -16.03
N LEU A 621 -43.76 27.92 -16.78
CA LEU A 621 -43.32 27.36 -18.05
C LEU A 621 -43.79 28.25 -19.20
N GLU A 622 -42.88 28.74 -20.05
CA GLU A 622 -43.23 29.30 -21.36
C GLU A 622 -43.14 28.20 -22.46
N PRO A 623 -44.05 28.18 -23.45
CA PRO A 623 -44.05 27.19 -24.51
C PRO A 623 -43.08 27.54 -25.65
N PRO A 624 -42.54 26.55 -26.39
CA PRO A 624 -41.66 26.80 -27.52
C PRO A 624 -42.44 27.37 -28.73
N MET A 625 -42.06 28.56 -29.20
CA MET A 625 -42.50 29.08 -30.50
C MET A 625 -41.85 28.30 -31.65
N ALA A 626 -42.66 27.87 -32.62
CA ALA A 626 -42.19 27.28 -33.87
C ALA A 626 -42.18 28.33 -35.00
N ILE A 627 -41.02 28.54 -35.63
CA ILE A 627 -40.88 29.38 -36.84
C ILE A 627 -40.03 28.66 -37.89
N PHE A 628 -40.70 28.14 -38.91
CA PHE A 628 -40.21 28.01 -40.29
C PHE A 628 -40.53 29.35 -41.02
N PRO A 629 -39.91 29.76 -42.16
CA PRO A 629 -39.65 28.86 -43.31
C PRO A 629 -38.48 29.19 -44.30
N THR A 630 -38.27 28.24 -45.24
CA THR A 630 -37.80 28.38 -46.65
C THR A 630 -36.53 29.18 -47.03
N GLY A 631 -35.66 28.55 -47.83
CA GLY A 631 -34.54 29.20 -48.54
C GLY A 631 -34.08 28.44 -49.81
N TYR A 632 -34.81 28.61 -50.92
CA TYR A 632 -34.59 27.91 -52.20
C TYR A 632 -33.35 28.39 -53.00
N LYS A 633 -32.42 27.48 -53.38
CA LYS A 633 -32.08 27.09 -54.78
C LYS A 633 -30.72 26.37 -54.93
N ALA A 634 -30.70 25.37 -55.81
CA ALA A 634 -29.48 24.89 -56.49
C ALA A 634 -29.19 25.73 -57.77
N PRO A 635 -28.02 25.60 -58.41
CA PRO A 635 -28.03 24.74 -59.62
C PRO A 635 -26.70 24.05 -60.00
N ARG A 636 -26.81 22.86 -60.62
CA ARG A 636 -25.93 22.27 -61.67
C ARG A 636 -24.45 21.98 -61.30
N GLY A 637 -23.79 21.00 -61.91
CA GLY A 637 -24.25 20.03 -62.90
C GLY A 637 -23.20 18.96 -63.23
N PHE A 638 -23.64 17.92 -63.95
CA PHE A 638 -22.87 16.74 -64.34
C PHE A 638 -21.55 17.03 -65.08
N TYR A 639 -20.54 16.22 -64.81
CA TYR A 639 -19.82 15.48 -65.87
C TYR A 639 -19.70 14.01 -65.48
N THR A 640 -19.63 13.13 -66.48
CA THR A 640 -19.73 11.67 -66.32
C THR A 640 -18.45 10.96 -66.78
N ASN A 641 -18.49 9.62 -66.70
CA ASN A 641 -17.52 8.64 -67.17
C ASN A 641 -16.41 8.31 -66.14
N GLY A 642 -16.08 7.05 -65.87
CA GLY A 642 -16.71 5.79 -66.32
C GLY A 642 -15.68 4.71 -66.64
N MET A 643 -16.00 3.45 -66.31
CA MET A 643 -15.11 2.28 -66.40
C MET A 643 -13.91 2.34 -65.42
N GLY A 644 -13.30 1.22 -65.01
CA GLY A 644 -13.62 -0.19 -65.30
C GLY A 644 -12.90 -1.13 -64.32
N MET A 645 -13.33 -2.39 -64.27
CA MET A 645 -12.65 -3.44 -63.48
C MET A 645 -11.43 -3.98 -64.23
N GLU A 646 -10.37 -4.33 -63.50
CA GLU A 646 -9.66 -5.64 -63.50
C GLU A 646 -8.48 -5.52 -62.51
N ASN A 647 -8.39 -6.32 -61.44
CA ASN A 647 -8.01 -7.74 -61.34
C ASN A 647 -6.51 -8.03 -61.49
N ASN A 648 -6.06 -8.91 -60.59
CA ASN A 648 -4.96 -9.88 -60.73
C ASN A 648 -3.47 -9.48 -60.48
N ILE A 649 -2.97 -10.11 -59.41
CA ILE A 649 -1.83 -11.05 -59.41
C ILE A 649 -0.38 -10.51 -59.26
N TRP A 650 0.20 -10.88 -58.11
CA TRP A 650 1.60 -11.28 -57.82
C TRP A 650 2.79 -10.42 -58.30
N GLY A 651 3.79 -10.30 -57.41
CA GLY A 651 5.12 -9.80 -57.77
C GLY A 651 5.95 -9.41 -56.55
N GLY A 652 6.63 -10.36 -55.91
CA GLY A 652 7.56 -10.06 -54.82
C GLY A 652 8.88 -9.48 -55.34
N GLY A 653 9.41 -8.47 -54.66
CA GLY A 653 10.70 -7.85 -55.00
C GLY A 653 11.55 -7.57 -53.77
N PHE A 654 12.44 -8.50 -53.41
CA PHE A 654 13.55 -8.21 -52.50
C PHE A 654 14.53 -7.28 -53.20
N TYR A 655 14.92 -6.17 -52.56
CA TYR A 655 16.28 -5.65 -52.67
C TYR A 655 16.70 -4.97 -51.37
N THR A 656 17.96 -5.18 -50.99
CA THR A 656 18.57 -4.71 -49.75
C THR A 656 19.32 -3.40 -49.94
N LYS A 657 19.23 -2.52 -48.93
CA LYS A 657 20.37 -1.73 -48.44
C LYS A 657 20.11 -1.25 -47.00
#